data_AF-A0A7Y5W5E3-F1
#
_entry.id   AF-A0A7Y5W5E3-F1
#
_cell.length_a   1.000
_cell.length_b   1.000
_cell.length_c   1.000
_cell.angle_alpha   90.00
_cell.angle_beta   90.00
_cell.angle_gamma   90.00
#
_symmetry.space_group_name_H-M   'P 1'
#
loop_
_entity.id
_entity.type
_entity.pdbx_description
1 polymer ?
#
loop_
_entity_poly.entity_id
_entity_poly.type
_entity_poly.pdbx_seq_one_letter_code
_entity_poly.pdbx_strand_id
1 'polypeptide(L)'
;MHRLLIAAILLCAGIARGAEQSYDLVIYGGTSGAVTAAVQAKSMGRSVVIVSPDKHVGGLSSGGLGYTDTGRKEVIGGLSREFYHRVWKHYQKPEAWNWSPPKQLPDQGGGPHSREAQQSTMWIFEPHVAEAIFDAWVKEQEIPVVRDAWLDRQLGVRMDGNRIQSITTLDGRTFTGRIFIDATYEGDLMAAAKVDYHVGREANCVYGETFNGVQTGVLHHRHHFGVLKRPVDPYRVPGDPSSGLLPRISPAPPGTKGEGDHRLQAYCFRMCLSDVPENRVPFPKPDGYDPQQYALLLRVFDAGWREVFDKFDRIPNGKTDTNNHGPFSTDNIGMNYDYPEASYERRREIIQEHEVYQKGLMYFLANDPRVPEDVRTAIGRWGLAKDEFADTGHWPRQIYVREARRMLGRFVMTENVLLKRNEVPEPVGMGSYTMDSHNVQRYVTPDGHVQNEGDIGVGTNGPYQISYGSLVPKKGQCENLLVPVCVSSSHIAYGSIRMEPVFMVLGQSAATAAVQAIEDGVAVQDVDYKKLRARLLADGQVLEWIRPAPGGREEVPSLKSPAAAVQTQAGRGGKGHGGAAGQGTVVFPVELADPASPAKPPRVHDLAQFRDGKGFPIEYVLSFETHVCTDNQCKAVEVTMAWNVAGYFERLTCPPGKPLTKKDHVPFTIGDYAKLDRILKDRNSILGSWALTFLEHPIDAGDGVDAVTAPTPATVQDSVVQDAAYTTWALWHWANGPIVAKVRSITQKSCTPEYLNHLLVSEDRRYADFALEYVIQQLPSDPRFVESVFHIVESGDRDQIVRSLEFLARAMPDKRKLYDRLVQSCARIRTADFPLVLDRLAADPDLPAAVLESLTGRLAELPYFPVHLILRMLEQRKYASEKTISNVAALLDNGDFFIARRAYEHLCKQHLDAVTQTKADAFRERNRDRL
;
A
#
# COMPACT_ATOMS: atom_id res chain seq x y z
N MET A 1 -5.91 -81.38 4.57
CA MET A 1 -6.64 -80.11 4.76
C MET A 1 -5.81 -79.00 5.44
N HIS A 2 -4.47 -78.92 5.28
CA HIS A 2 -3.63 -77.89 5.93
C HIS A 2 -2.50 -77.35 5.03
N ARG A 3 -2.65 -77.41 3.70
CA ARG A 3 -1.65 -76.87 2.74
C ARG A 3 -2.21 -75.99 1.63
N LEU A 4 -3.52 -75.70 1.64
CA LEU A 4 -4.18 -74.85 0.64
C LEU A 4 -4.61 -73.47 1.17
N LEU A 5 -4.42 -73.17 2.47
CA LEU A 5 -4.78 -71.87 3.06
C LEU A 5 -3.64 -70.86 3.14
N ILE A 6 -2.38 -71.27 2.91
CA ILE A 6 -1.21 -70.38 3.03
C ILE A 6 -0.86 -69.71 1.68
N ALA A 7 -1.33 -70.25 0.56
CA ALA A 7 -1.13 -69.63 -0.76
C ALA A 7 -2.16 -68.54 -1.11
N ALA A 8 -3.27 -68.44 -0.38
CA ALA A 8 -4.32 -67.45 -0.63
C ALA A 8 -4.19 -66.15 0.22
N ILE A 9 -3.30 -66.13 1.22
CA ILE A 9 -3.07 -64.95 2.08
C ILE A 9 -1.86 -64.12 1.62
N LEU A 10 -1.06 -64.63 0.67
CA LEU A 10 0.11 -63.93 0.10
C LEU A 10 -0.16 -63.16 -1.21
N LEU A 11 -1.42 -63.03 -1.65
CA LEU A 11 -1.76 -62.36 -2.92
C LEU A 11 -2.61 -61.07 -2.79
N CYS A 12 -2.91 -60.59 -1.58
CA CYS A 12 -3.68 -59.36 -1.38
C CYS A 12 -3.03 -58.34 -0.44
N ALA A 13 -1.71 -58.39 -0.24
CA ALA A 13 -0.94 -57.23 0.25
C ALA A 13 -0.40 -56.41 -0.93
N GLY A 14 -1.26 -56.13 -1.91
CA GLY A 14 -1.03 -55.02 -2.81
C GLY A 14 -1.25 -53.76 -1.98
N ILE A 15 -0.18 -53.23 -1.38
CA ILE A 15 -0.15 -51.82 -0.95
C ILE A 15 -0.65 -51.05 -2.16
N ALA A 16 -1.82 -50.44 -2.05
CA ALA A 16 -2.33 -49.52 -3.05
C ALA A 16 -1.32 -48.38 -3.13
N ARG A 17 -0.30 -48.53 -3.99
CA ARG A 17 0.51 -47.41 -4.45
C ARG A 17 -0.50 -46.45 -5.05
N GLY A 18 -0.71 -45.31 -4.36
CA GLY A 18 -1.56 -44.24 -4.89
C GLY A 18 -1.13 -43.96 -6.32
N ALA A 19 -2.11 -43.88 -7.24
CA ALA A 19 -1.83 -43.65 -8.64
C ALA A 19 -0.93 -42.41 -8.80
N GLU A 20 0.18 -42.57 -9.51
CA GLU A 20 1.09 -41.48 -9.84
C GLU A 20 0.36 -40.51 -10.77
N GLN A 21 0.15 -39.27 -10.30
CA GLN A 21 -0.53 -38.23 -11.06
C GLN A 21 0.51 -37.26 -11.61
N SER A 22 0.53 -37.08 -12.94
CA SER A 22 1.52 -36.25 -13.63
C SER A 22 0.90 -34.93 -14.09
N TYR A 23 1.60 -33.84 -13.85
CA TYR A 23 1.18 -32.48 -14.20
C TYR A 23 2.35 -31.70 -14.83
N ASP A 24 2.04 -30.63 -15.56
CA ASP A 24 3.06 -29.67 -15.98
C ASP A 24 3.60 -28.93 -14.75
N LEU A 25 2.70 -28.47 -13.87
CA LEU A 25 3.04 -27.75 -12.64
C LEU A 25 2.45 -28.44 -11.39
N VAL A 26 3.28 -28.62 -10.36
CA VAL A 26 2.85 -29.03 -9.02
C VAL A 26 3.13 -27.89 -8.04
N ILE A 27 2.07 -27.32 -7.46
CA ILE A 27 2.17 -26.21 -6.51
C ILE A 27 1.97 -26.76 -5.11
N TYR A 28 2.97 -26.63 -4.24
CA TYR A 28 2.86 -26.99 -2.84
C TYR A 28 2.52 -25.74 -2.00
N GLY A 29 1.38 -25.77 -1.31
CA GLY A 29 0.85 -24.67 -0.49
C GLY A 29 -0.59 -24.27 -0.81
N GLY A 30 -1.24 -23.58 0.13
CA GLY A 30 -2.64 -23.14 0.03
C GLY A 30 -2.83 -21.62 0.10
N THR A 31 -1.76 -20.84 -0.04
CA THR A 31 -1.77 -19.37 0.09
C THR A 31 -2.47 -18.69 -1.10
N SER A 32 -2.73 -17.38 -0.98
CA SER A 32 -3.23 -16.57 -2.11
C SER A 32 -2.28 -16.61 -3.33
N GLY A 33 -0.96 -16.67 -3.07
CA GLY A 33 0.07 -16.88 -4.10
C GLY A 33 -0.04 -18.25 -4.81
N ALA A 34 -0.39 -19.31 -4.07
CA ALA A 34 -0.59 -20.63 -4.65
C ALA A 34 -1.80 -20.65 -5.61
N VAL A 35 -2.92 -20.03 -5.21
CA VAL A 35 -4.14 -19.99 -6.04
C VAL A 35 -3.91 -19.18 -7.31
N THR A 36 -3.28 -18.01 -7.21
CA THR A 36 -2.98 -17.17 -8.38
C THR A 36 -1.97 -17.82 -9.34
N ALA A 37 -0.97 -18.52 -8.82
CA ALA A 37 -0.07 -19.33 -9.64
C ALA A 37 -0.83 -20.42 -10.42
N ALA A 38 -1.77 -21.13 -9.77
CA ALA A 38 -2.56 -22.16 -10.43
C ALA A 38 -3.51 -21.59 -11.50
N VAL A 39 -4.17 -20.46 -11.21
CA VAL A 39 -5.04 -19.77 -12.16
C VAL A 39 -4.25 -19.31 -13.39
N GLN A 40 -3.06 -18.74 -13.19
CA GLN A 40 -2.19 -18.33 -14.30
C GLN A 40 -1.71 -19.54 -15.13
N ALA A 41 -1.34 -20.66 -14.49
CA ALA A 41 -0.95 -21.86 -15.20
C ALA A 41 -2.08 -22.41 -16.09
N LYS A 42 -3.32 -22.42 -15.58
CA LYS A 42 -4.52 -22.81 -16.33
C LYS A 42 -4.82 -21.85 -17.48
N SER A 43 -4.73 -20.54 -17.26
CA SER A 43 -4.98 -19.55 -18.32
C SER A 43 -3.96 -19.63 -19.46
N MET A 44 -2.76 -20.15 -19.18
CA MET A 44 -1.72 -20.45 -20.18
C MET A 44 -1.80 -21.89 -20.73
N GLY A 45 -2.89 -22.61 -20.46
CA GLY A 45 -3.18 -23.92 -21.06
C GLY A 45 -2.36 -25.08 -20.50
N ARG A 46 -1.82 -24.97 -19.28
CA ARG A 46 -1.04 -26.02 -18.63
C ARG A 46 -1.83 -26.78 -17.57
N SER A 47 -1.49 -28.06 -17.42
CA SER A 47 -2.01 -28.90 -16.34
C SER A 47 -1.34 -28.54 -15.02
N VAL A 48 -2.13 -28.33 -13.97
CA VAL A 48 -1.64 -27.91 -12.66
C VAL A 48 -2.43 -28.59 -11.56
N VAL A 49 -1.78 -28.85 -10.43
CA VAL A 49 -2.40 -29.28 -9.17
C VAL A 49 -1.90 -28.42 -8.02
N ILE A 50 -2.80 -28.08 -7.10
CA ILE A 50 -2.45 -27.52 -5.80
C ILE A 50 -2.42 -28.65 -4.77
N VAL A 51 -1.29 -28.85 -4.10
CA VAL A 51 -1.11 -29.77 -2.98
C VAL A 51 -0.95 -28.93 -1.71
N SER A 52 -2.01 -28.82 -0.92
CA SER A 52 -2.09 -27.87 0.19
C SER A 52 -2.05 -28.60 1.54
N PRO A 53 -1.15 -28.24 2.47
CA PRO A 53 -1.22 -28.73 3.85
C PRO A 53 -2.48 -28.20 4.56
N ASP A 54 -3.04 -27.08 4.10
CA ASP A 54 -4.25 -26.48 4.64
C ASP A 54 -5.52 -27.12 4.09
N LYS A 55 -6.57 -27.11 4.92
CA LYS A 55 -7.93 -27.48 4.52
C LYS A 55 -8.62 -26.39 3.71
N HIS A 56 -8.28 -25.13 3.95
CA HIS A 56 -8.88 -23.96 3.32
C HIS A 56 -7.82 -23.24 2.49
N VAL A 57 -8.21 -22.67 1.35
CA VAL A 57 -7.27 -21.95 0.45
C VAL A 57 -7.40 -20.45 0.64
N GLY A 58 -6.38 -19.71 0.21
CA GLY A 58 -6.35 -18.24 0.27
C GLY A 58 -5.45 -17.66 1.35
N GLY A 59 -4.78 -18.52 2.14
CA GLY A 59 -3.85 -18.11 3.18
C GLY A 59 -4.48 -17.14 4.18
N LEU A 60 -3.74 -16.11 4.60
CA LEU A 60 -4.20 -15.15 5.60
C LEU A 60 -5.40 -14.31 5.13
N SER A 61 -5.60 -14.09 3.83
CA SER A 61 -6.81 -13.40 3.34
C SER A 61 -8.10 -14.15 3.70
N SER A 62 -8.09 -15.49 3.66
CA SER A 62 -9.20 -16.32 4.16
C SER A 62 -9.02 -16.74 5.63
N GLY A 63 -7.82 -16.56 6.19
CA GLY A 63 -7.42 -16.96 7.54
C GLY A 63 -7.59 -15.90 8.62
N GLY A 64 -8.07 -14.69 8.30
CA GLY A 64 -8.39 -13.65 9.28
C GLY A 64 -7.89 -12.25 8.94
N LEU A 65 -7.01 -12.10 7.96
CA LEU A 65 -6.51 -10.81 7.48
C LEU A 65 -7.51 -10.22 6.48
N GLY A 66 -8.55 -9.59 7.03
CA GLY A 66 -9.62 -8.93 6.28
C GLY A 66 -9.36 -7.45 6.02
N TYR A 67 -8.44 -6.82 6.76
CA TYR A 67 -8.00 -5.45 6.54
C TYR A 67 -6.62 -5.48 5.87
N THR A 68 -6.62 -5.40 4.55
CA THR A 68 -5.39 -5.64 3.77
C THR A 68 -4.36 -4.55 4.03
N ASP A 69 -3.17 -4.97 4.45
CA ASP A 69 -1.98 -4.13 4.51
C ASP A 69 -1.59 -3.69 3.10
N THR A 70 -1.81 -2.40 2.81
CA THR A 70 -1.58 -1.83 1.48
C THR A 70 -0.71 -0.59 1.55
N GLY A 71 0.27 -0.53 0.64
CA GLY A 71 0.94 0.71 0.30
C GLY A 71 0.17 1.45 -0.79
N ARG A 72 0.84 1.70 -1.91
CA ARG A 72 0.22 2.21 -3.13
C ARG A 72 -0.52 1.09 -3.86
N LYS A 73 -1.83 1.23 -3.99
CA LYS A 73 -2.71 0.23 -4.64
C LYS A 73 -2.53 0.21 -6.16
N GLU A 74 -1.97 1.28 -6.73
CA GLU A 74 -1.70 1.42 -8.17
C GLU A 74 -0.61 0.46 -8.67
N VAL A 75 0.24 -0.06 -7.77
CA VAL A 75 1.27 -1.02 -8.15
C VAL A 75 0.81 -2.47 -8.05
N ILE A 76 -0.44 -2.71 -7.70
CA ILE A 76 -1.04 -4.03 -7.67
C ILE A 76 -1.87 -4.23 -8.95
N GLY A 77 -1.36 -5.12 -9.80
CA GLY A 77 -1.95 -5.49 -11.10
C GLY A 77 -2.34 -6.97 -11.17
N GLY A 78 -2.65 -7.41 -12.39
CA GLY A 78 -2.91 -8.81 -12.72
C GLY A 78 -4.01 -9.47 -11.88
N LEU A 79 -3.81 -10.74 -11.56
CA LEU A 79 -4.75 -11.55 -10.77
C LEU A 79 -4.96 -10.99 -9.36
N SER A 80 -3.91 -10.40 -8.76
CA SER A 80 -4.03 -9.75 -7.45
C SER A 80 -5.08 -8.63 -7.49
N ARG A 81 -5.04 -7.78 -8.52
CA ARG A 81 -6.05 -6.72 -8.70
C ARG A 81 -7.45 -7.30 -8.95
N GLU A 82 -7.56 -8.36 -9.76
CA GLU A 82 -8.85 -9.03 -10.03
C GLU A 82 -9.47 -9.61 -8.76
N PHE A 83 -8.68 -10.15 -7.82
CA PHE A 83 -9.18 -10.59 -6.52
C PHE A 83 -9.91 -9.45 -5.79
N TYR A 84 -9.26 -8.30 -5.61
CA TYR A 84 -9.88 -7.14 -4.95
C TYR A 84 -11.04 -6.53 -5.74
N HIS A 85 -11.06 -6.70 -7.06
CA HIS A 85 -12.21 -6.35 -7.87
C HIS A 85 -13.41 -7.29 -7.63
N ARG A 86 -13.17 -8.59 -7.48
CA ARG A 86 -14.20 -9.57 -7.09
C ARG A 86 -14.73 -9.33 -5.68
N VAL A 87 -13.88 -8.92 -4.75
CA VAL A 87 -14.31 -8.44 -3.43
C VAL A 87 -15.26 -7.26 -3.57
N TRP A 88 -14.88 -6.25 -4.36
CA TRP A 88 -15.73 -5.08 -4.60
C TRP A 88 -17.09 -5.47 -5.18
N LYS A 89 -17.11 -6.38 -6.18
CA LYS A 89 -18.34 -6.92 -6.79
C LYS A 89 -19.21 -7.67 -5.79
N HIS A 90 -18.63 -8.39 -4.84
CA HIS A 90 -19.37 -9.08 -3.78
C HIS A 90 -20.18 -8.06 -2.96
N TYR A 91 -19.54 -6.99 -2.48
CA TYR A 91 -20.17 -6.00 -1.63
C TYR A 91 -21.08 -4.99 -2.35
N GLN A 92 -21.16 -5.03 -3.69
CA GLN A 92 -22.21 -4.31 -4.44
C GLN A 92 -23.60 -4.97 -4.31
N LYS A 93 -23.65 -6.20 -3.80
CA LYS A 93 -24.88 -6.96 -3.65
C LYS A 93 -25.52 -6.66 -2.30
N PRO A 94 -26.82 -6.30 -2.22
CA PRO A 94 -27.50 -6.08 -0.94
C PRO A 94 -27.39 -7.27 0.02
N GLU A 95 -27.34 -8.50 -0.52
CA GLU A 95 -27.26 -9.74 0.24
C GLU A 95 -25.89 -9.96 0.92
N ALA A 96 -24.87 -9.16 0.57
CA ALA A 96 -23.58 -9.17 1.25
C ALA A 96 -23.64 -8.51 2.65
N TRP A 97 -24.72 -7.80 2.98
CA TRP A 97 -24.83 -6.94 4.16
C TRP A 97 -25.82 -7.52 5.19
N ASN A 98 -25.47 -8.68 5.76
CA ASN A 98 -26.34 -9.46 6.64
C ASN A 98 -26.53 -8.86 8.05
N TRP A 99 -25.52 -8.15 8.55
CA TRP A 99 -25.47 -7.77 9.98
C TRP A 99 -25.48 -6.25 10.20
N SER A 100 -25.14 -5.48 9.17
CA SER A 100 -25.13 -4.03 9.24
C SER A 100 -25.32 -3.48 7.83
N PRO A 101 -26.04 -2.36 7.67
CA PRO A 101 -26.14 -1.71 6.37
C PRO A 101 -24.75 -1.29 5.88
N PRO A 102 -24.57 -1.05 4.55
CA PRO A 102 -23.34 -0.49 4.01
C PRO A 102 -23.05 0.85 4.68
N LYS A 103 -22.22 0.84 5.73
CA LYS A 103 -21.66 2.07 6.29
C LYS A 103 -20.48 2.48 5.41
N GLN A 104 -20.17 3.77 5.38
CA GLN A 104 -18.88 4.24 4.87
C GLN A 104 -17.79 3.59 5.74
N LEU A 105 -17.23 2.48 5.26
CA LEU A 105 -16.00 1.92 5.79
C LEU A 105 -14.92 3.01 5.63
N PRO A 106 -13.93 3.07 6.53
CA PRO A 106 -12.88 4.08 6.45
C PRO A 106 -12.30 4.16 5.02
N ASP A 107 -12.09 5.37 4.50
CA ASP A 107 -11.55 5.63 3.15
C ASP A 107 -10.23 4.87 2.85
N GLN A 108 -9.57 4.34 3.87
CA GLN A 108 -8.38 3.48 3.73
C GLN A 108 -8.67 2.13 3.03
N GLY A 109 -9.93 1.68 2.99
CA GLY A 109 -10.34 0.45 2.32
C GLY A 109 -10.71 0.57 0.84
N GLY A 110 -11.02 1.79 0.38
CA GLY A 110 -11.27 2.06 -1.03
C GLY A 110 -9.97 2.05 -1.81
N GLY A 111 -9.85 1.22 -2.84
CA GLY A 111 -8.93 1.57 -3.93
C GLY A 111 -9.40 2.87 -4.58
N PRO A 112 -8.60 3.50 -5.46
CA PRO A 112 -9.13 4.59 -6.27
C PRO A 112 -10.46 4.13 -6.89
N HIS A 113 -11.55 4.81 -6.55
CA HIS A 113 -12.83 4.61 -7.21
C HIS A 113 -12.61 5.04 -8.67
N SER A 114 -12.41 4.08 -9.55
CA SER A 114 -12.57 4.34 -10.97
C SER A 114 -14.03 4.75 -11.17
N ARG A 115 -14.28 5.84 -11.92
CA ARG A 115 -15.65 6.24 -12.29
C ARG A 115 -16.39 5.14 -13.08
N GLU A 116 -15.65 4.15 -13.58
CA GLU A 116 -16.15 2.96 -14.25
C GLU A 116 -16.13 1.75 -13.31
N ALA A 117 -17.27 1.07 -13.17
CA ALA A 117 -17.48 -0.08 -12.29
C ALA A 117 -16.48 -1.24 -12.52
N GLN A 118 -15.83 -1.32 -13.69
CA GLN A 118 -14.99 -2.44 -14.10
C GLN A 118 -13.58 -2.44 -13.49
N GLN A 119 -13.11 -1.34 -12.89
CA GLN A 119 -11.77 -1.27 -12.29
C GLN A 119 -11.79 -0.95 -10.78
N SER A 120 -12.98 -0.91 -10.18
CA SER A 120 -13.15 -0.63 -8.75
C SER A 120 -12.64 -1.81 -7.91
N THR A 121 -11.92 -1.51 -6.83
CA THR A 121 -11.35 -2.52 -5.92
C THR A 121 -11.71 -2.21 -4.48
N MET A 122 -11.86 -3.25 -3.67
CA MET A 122 -12.14 -3.16 -2.24
C MET A 122 -11.14 -4.02 -1.48
N TRP A 123 -10.49 -3.42 -0.49
CA TRP A 123 -9.32 -3.99 0.21
C TRP A 123 -9.61 -4.37 1.66
N ILE A 124 -10.85 -4.20 2.07
CA ILE A 124 -11.37 -4.58 3.37
C ILE A 124 -12.52 -5.56 3.12
N PHE A 125 -12.48 -6.73 3.74
CA PHE A 125 -13.44 -7.80 3.50
C PHE A 125 -13.49 -8.78 4.65
N GLU A 126 -14.54 -9.60 4.66
CA GLU A 126 -14.69 -10.72 5.58
C GLU A 126 -13.88 -11.95 5.10
N PRO A 127 -13.25 -12.73 6.00
CA PRO A 127 -12.43 -13.88 5.62
C PRO A 127 -13.17 -14.93 4.76
N HIS A 128 -14.42 -15.27 5.09
CA HIS A 128 -15.20 -16.21 4.28
C HIS A 128 -15.48 -15.70 2.85
N VAL A 129 -15.50 -14.38 2.62
CA VAL A 129 -15.68 -13.79 1.28
C VAL A 129 -14.43 -14.00 0.45
N ALA A 130 -13.25 -13.78 1.04
CA ALA A 130 -11.97 -14.07 0.37
C ALA A 130 -11.87 -15.55 -0.01
N GLU A 131 -12.20 -16.45 0.93
CA GLU A 131 -12.23 -17.89 0.68
C GLU A 131 -13.16 -18.25 -0.50
N ALA A 132 -14.39 -17.72 -0.48
CA ALA A 132 -15.37 -17.98 -1.53
C ALA A 132 -14.89 -17.52 -2.92
N ILE A 133 -14.12 -16.42 -3.00
CA ILE A 133 -13.54 -15.95 -4.26
C ILE A 133 -12.43 -16.90 -4.75
N PHE A 134 -11.56 -17.37 -3.86
CA PHE A 134 -10.51 -18.33 -4.25
C PHE A 134 -11.11 -19.68 -4.66
N ASP A 135 -12.10 -20.19 -3.93
CA ASP A 135 -12.81 -21.41 -4.29
C ASP A 135 -13.58 -21.25 -5.61
N ALA A 136 -14.14 -20.07 -5.89
CA ALA A 136 -14.75 -19.76 -7.17
C ALA A 136 -13.73 -19.85 -8.31
N TRP A 137 -12.54 -19.27 -8.17
CA TRP A 137 -11.47 -19.41 -9.16
C TRP A 137 -11.04 -20.87 -9.38
N VAL A 138 -10.85 -21.62 -8.29
CA VAL A 138 -10.52 -23.04 -8.35
C VAL A 138 -11.55 -23.81 -9.15
N LYS A 139 -12.85 -23.53 -8.91
CA LYS A 139 -13.96 -24.17 -9.62
C LYS A 139 -14.06 -23.71 -11.07
N GLU A 140 -13.99 -22.41 -11.34
CA GLU A 140 -14.08 -21.81 -12.68
C GLU A 140 -13.00 -22.35 -13.62
N GLN A 141 -11.79 -22.60 -13.11
CA GLN A 141 -10.64 -23.06 -13.87
C GLN A 141 -10.40 -24.58 -13.78
N GLU A 142 -11.31 -25.30 -13.10
CA GLU A 142 -11.22 -26.74 -12.88
C GLU A 142 -9.84 -27.15 -12.34
N ILE A 143 -9.34 -26.43 -11.32
CA ILE A 143 -8.05 -26.67 -10.69
C ILE A 143 -8.22 -27.80 -9.66
N PRO A 144 -7.51 -28.93 -9.80
CA PRO A 144 -7.45 -29.95 -8.76
C PRO A 144 -6.75 -29.38 -7.51
N VAL A 145 -7.43 -29.46 -6.36
CA VAL A 145 -6.86 -29.07 -5.06
C VAL A 145 -6.91 -30.26 -4.11
N VAL A 146 -5.73 -30.68 -3.68
CA VAL A 146 -5.53 -31.74 -2.70
C VAL A 146 -5.32 -31.08 -1.35
N ARG A 147 -6.36 -31.09 -0.53
CA ARG A 147 -6.40 -30.44 0.80
C ARG A 147 -5.88 -31.39 1.88
N ASP A 148 -5.41 -30.81 2.99
CA ASP A 148 -4.86 -31.53 4.15
C ASP A 148 -3.74 -32.52 3.75
N ALA A 149 -2.88 -32.08 2.83
CA ALA A 149 -1.89 -32.88 2.14
C ALA A 149 -0.48 -32.39 2.50
N TRP A 150 0.03 -32.92 3.61
CA TRP A 150 1.31 -32.52 4.19
C TRP A 150 2.48 -33.21 3.50
N LEU A 151 3.50 -32.46 3.06
CA LEU A 151 4.71 -33.02 2.45
C LEU A 151 5.46 -33.94 3.43
N ASP A 152 5.87 -35.12 2.98
CA ASP A 152 6.92 -35.86 3.67
C ASP A 152 8.26 -35.16 3.42
N ARG A 153 8.66 -34.32 4.37
CA ARG A 153 9.88 -33.49 4.26
C ARG A 153 11.17 -34.30 4.33
N GLN A 154 11.12 -35.54 4.80
CA GLN A 154 12.32 -36.37 4.98
C GLN A 154 12.58 -37.23 3.76
N LEU A 155 11.55 -37.89 3.22
CA LEU A 155 11.68 -38.89 2.16
C LEU A 155 10.80 -38.61 0.94
N GLY A 156 9.92 -37.62 1.02
CA GLY A 156 8.89 -37.38 0.00
C GLY A 156 9.35 -36.58 -1.21
N VAL A 157 10.52 -35.92 -1.18
CA VAL A 157 11.03 -35.18 -2.34
C VAL A 157 12.03 -36.03 -3.09
N ARG A 158 11.61 -36.56 -4.25
CA ARG A 158 12.49 -37.35 -5.12
C ARG A 158 13.20 -36.44 -6.11
N MET A 159 14.52 -36.38 -6.01
CA MET A 159 15.39 -35.64 -6.94
C MET A 159 15.97 -36.57 -8.01
N ASP A 160 16.22 -36.02 -9.19
CA ASP A 160 17.05 -36.59 -10.26
C ASP A 160 18.03 -35.51 -10.74
N GLY A 161 19.31 -35.68 -10.40
CA GLY A 161 20.27 -34.59 -10.43
C GLY A 161 19.75 -33.39 -9.62
N ASN A 162 19.66 -32.22 -10.27
CA ASN A 162 19.19 -30.97 -9.68
C ASN A 162 17.72 -30.67 -10.01
N ARG A 163 16.92 -31.69 -10.34
CA ARG A 163 15.50 -31.54 -10.67
C ARG A 163 14.64 -32.37 -9.72
N ILE A 164 13.57 -31.77 -9.22
CA ILE A 164 12.51 -32.51 -8.52
C ILE A 164 11.76 -33.33 -9.57
N GLN A 165 11.60 -34.63 -9.33
CA GLN A 165 10.78 -35.53 -10.15
C GLN A 165 9.36 -35.61 -9.60
N SER A 166 9.25 -35.82 -8.29
CA SER A 166 7.96 -35.92 -7.60
C SER A 166 8.03 -35.48 -6.14
N ILE A 167 6.86 -35.12 -5.61
CA ILE A 167 6.64 -34.92 -4.17
C ILE A 167 5.63 -35.95 -3.65
N THR A 168 5.86 -36.46 -2.44
CA THR A 168 4.98 -37.41 -1.76
C THR A 168 4.52 -36.82 -0.44
N THR A 169 3.23 -36.93 -0.15
CA THR A 169 2.61 -36.49 1.09
C THR A 169 2.64 -37.60 2.15
N LEU A 170 2.47 -37.24 3.43
CA LEU A 170 2.53 -38.18 4.56
C LEU A 170 1.52 -39.33 4.46
N ASP A 171 0.42 -39.15 3.73
CA ASP A 171 -0.57 -40.19 3.47
C ASP A 171 -0.27 -41.04 2.21
N GLY A 172 0.90 -40.86 1.61
CA GLY A 172 1.42 -41.69 0.52
C GLY A 172 1.00 -41.27 -0.88
N ARG A 173 0.22 -40.20 -1.06
CA ARG A 173 -0.10 -39.67 -2.40
C ARG A 173 1.16 -39.05 -3.02
N THR A 174 1.42 -39.35 -4.29
CA THR A 174 2.62 -38.88 -5.01
C THR A 174 2.23 -38.11 -6.26
N PHE A 175 2.87 -36.95 -6.44
CA PHE A 175 2.60 -36.01 -7.53
C PHE A 175 3.89 -35.78 -8.33
N THR A 176 3.83 -36.11 -9.61
CA THR A 176 4.94 -35.94 -10.56
C THR A 176 4.71 -34.66 -11.36
N GLY A 177 5.77 -33.87 -11.56
CA GLY A 177 5.67 -32.52 -12.14
C GLY A 177 6.87 -32.18 -13.03
N ARG A 178 6.66 -31.35 -14.06
CA ARG A 178 7.80 -30.80 -14.84
C ARG A 178 8.47 -29.64 -14.09
N ILE A 179 7.65 -28.80 -13.45
CA ILE A 179 8.04 -27.67 -12.61
C ILE A 179 7.27 -27.73 -11.28
N PHE A 180 7.91 -27.30 -10.21
CA PHE A 180 7.35 -27.21 -8.87
C PHE A 180 7.34 -25.75 -8.40
N ILE A 181 6.35 -25.38 -7.59
CA ILE A 181 6.28 -24.08 -6.94
C ILE A 181 6.06 -24.29 -5.44
N ASP A 182 6.96 -23.76 -4.60
CA ASP A 182 6.76 -23.70 -3.15
C ASP A 182 6.09 -22.37 -2.79
N ALA A 183 4.77 -22.43 -2.59
CA ALA A 183 3.94 -21.29 -2.23
C ALA A 183 3.45 -21.39 -0.77
N THR A 184 4.20 -22.05 0.11
CA THR A 184 3.93 -22.11 1.56
C THR A 184 4.54 -20.92 2.29
N TYR A 185 4.04 -20.61 3.49
CA TYR A 185 4.65 -19.60 4.37
C TYR A 185 5.96 -20.11 5.02
N GLU A 186 6.20 -21.42 4.98
CA GLU A 186 7.28 -22.11 5.69
C GLU A 186 8.47 -22.48 4.81
N GLY A 187 8.27 -22.62 3.51
CA GLY A 187 9.30 -23.00 2.55
C GLY A 187 9.77 -24.45 2.72
N ASP A 188 8.86 -25.37 3.05
CA ASP A 188 9.21 -26.75 3.35
C ASP A 188 9.64 -27.55 2.11
N LEU A 189 9.07 -27.26 0.94
CA LEU A 189 9.46 -27.94 -0.29
C LEU A 189 10.84 -27.47 -0.75
N MET A 190 11.13 -26.16 -0.70
CA MET A 190 12.47 -25.66 -1.05
C MET A 190 13.55 -26.23 -0.11
N ALA A 191 13.26 -26.35 1.19
CA ALA A 191 14.18 -26.91 2.15
C ALA A 191 14.41 -28.41 1.92
N ALA A 192 13.34 -29.17 1.64
CA ALA A 192 13.43 -30.60 1.33
C ALA A 192 14.18 -30.86 0.00
N ALA A 193 14.04 -29.95 -0.97
CA ALA A 193 14.78 -29.95 -2.24
C ALA A 193 16.24 -29.45 -2.12
N LYS A 194 16.73 -29.20 -0.90
CA LYS A 194 18.13 -28.78 -0.62
C LYS A 194 18.51 -27.44 -1.24
N VAL A 195 17.55 -26.54 -1.42
CA VAL A 195 17.82 -25.13 -1.76
C VAL A 195 18.31 -24.42 -0.50
N ASP A 196 19.34 -23.57 -0.63
CA ASP A 196 19.84 -22.77 0.49
C ASP A 196 18.79 -21.76 0.96
N TYR A 197 18.71 -21.55 2.27
CA TYR A 197 17.85 -20.56 2.89
C TYR A 197 18.47 -20.01 4.17
N HIS A 198 17.88 -18.94 4.68
CA HIS A 198 18.20 -18.35 5.98
C HIS A 198 16.97 -18.41 6.90
N VAL A 199 17.21 -18.53 8.21
CA VAL A 199 16.21 -18.42 9.28
C VAL A 199 16.73 -17.44 10.33
N GLY A 200 15.87 -16.55 10.79
CA GLY A 200 16.23 -15.51 11.75
C GLY A 200 16.57 -14.17 11.10
N ARG A 201 17.37 -13.36 11.76
CA ARG A 201 17.80 -12.03 11.32
C ARG A 201 19.26 -12.05 10.91
N GLU A 202 19.56 -11.53 9.73
CA GLU A 202 20.96 -11.34 9.32
C GLU A 202 21.58 -10.15 10.09
N ALA A 203 22.89 -10.20 10.31
CA ALA A 203 23.60 -9.04 10.86
C ALA A 203 23.64 -7.90 9.83
N ASN A 204 23.68 -6.65 10.31
CA ASN A 204 23.80 -5.45 9.45
C ASN A 204 24.97 -5.54 8.46
N CYS A 205 26.09 -6.15 8.87
CA CYS A 205 27.27 -6.31 8.04
C CYS A 205 27.10 -7.28 6.86
N VAL A 206 26.08 -8.15 6.86
CA VAL A 206 25.87 -9.16 5.79
C VAL A 206 25.52 -8.48 4.46
N TYR A 207 24.65 -7.47 4.51
CA TYR A 207 24.17 -6.77 3.31
C TYR A 207 24.38 -5.24 3.37
N GLY A 208 25.04 -4.73 4.39
CA GLY A 208 25.21 -3.29 4.62
C GLY A 208 23.88 -2.60 4.92
N GLU A 209 23.07 -3.22 5.79
CA GLU A 209 21.75 -2.73 6.20
C GLU A 209 21.83 -2.04 7.56
N THR A 210 20.79 -1.27 7.91
CA THR A 210 20.72 -0.54 9.18
C THR A 210 19.72 -1.19 10.15
N PHE A 211 18.60 -1.64 9.60
CA PHE A 211 17.43 -2.09 10.35
C PHE A 211 17.32 -3.62 10.46
N ASN A 212 18.31 -4.36 9.96
CA ASN A 212 18.40 -5.81 10.16
C ASN A 212 19.06 -6.14 11.51
N GLY A 213 19.03 -7.40 11.92
CA GLY A 213 19.60 -7.84 13.19
C GLY A 213 18.85 -7.35 14.43
N VAL A 214 19.50 -7.43 15.60
CA VAL A 214 18.94 -6.98 16.89
C VAL A 214 18.75 -5.46 16.90
N GLN A 215 17.59 -4.97 17.37
CA GLN A 215 17.25 -3.54 17.30
C GLN A 215 16.90 -2.93 18.68
N THR A 216 17.76 -3.13 19.67
CA THR A 216 17.59 -2.51 21.00
C THR A 216 17.58 -0.98 20.93
N GLY A 217 16.67 -0.34 21.66
CA GLY A 217 16.56 1.11 21.74
C GLY A 217 15.93 1.78 20.51
N VAL A 218 15.52 1.00 19.51
CA VAL A 218 14.67 1.49 18.42
C VAL A 218 13.22 1.30 18.83
N LEU A 219 12.51 2.42 18.96
CA LEU A 219 11.12 2.46 19.42
C LEU A 219 10.26 3.03 18.30
N HIS A 220 10.05 2.22 17.26
CA HIS A 220 9.08 2.52 16.22
C HIS A 220 7.67 2.10 16.67
N HIS A 221 6.65 2.59 15.97
CA HIS A 221 5.24 2.39 16.31
C HIS A 221 4.94 2.67 17.79
N ARG A 222 3.87 2.07 18.32
CA ARG A 222 3.44 2.22 19.72
C ARG A 222 3.37 0.87 20.44
N HIS A 223 4.12 -0.14 19.97
CA HIS A 223 4.10 -1.51 20.51
C HIS A 223 5.20 -1.78 21.55
N HIS A 224 5.66 -0.73 22.24
CA HIS A 224 6.80 -0.77 23.16
C HIS A 224 6.49 -0.11 24.51
N PHE A 225 7.28 -0.41 25.55
CA PHE A 225 7.01 0.10 26.91
C PHE A 225 7.30 1.59 27.07
N GLY A 226 8.05 2.19 26.13
CA GLY A 226 8.27 3.64 26.08
C GLY A 226 7.03 4.51 25.82
N VAL A 227 5.88 3.94 25.47
CA VAL A 227 4.61 4.70 25.36
C VAL A 227 3.97 4.98 26.73
N LEU A 228 4.45 4.33 27.78
CA LEU A 228 3.90 4.40 29.13
C LEU A 228 4.44 5.62 29.89
N LYS A 229 3.61 6.16 30.81
CA LYS A 229 4.00 7.32 31.63
C LYS A 229 5.09 7.02 32.65
N ARG A 230 5.24 5.75 33.02
CA ARG A 230 6.23 5.26 33.97
C ARG A 230 6.79 3.91 33.52
N PRO A 231 8.06 3.60 33.84
CA PRO A 231 8.63 2.30 33.58
C PRO A 231 7.85 1.18 34.29
N VAL A 232 7.90 -0.03 33.71
CA VAL A 232 7.24 -1.21 34.27
C VAL A 232 8.30 -2.15 34.83
N ASP A 233 8.09 -2.57 36.07
CA ASP A 233 8.93 -3.55 36.74
C ASP A 233 8.68 -4.96 36.16
N PRO A 234 9.73 -5.76 35.89
CA PRO A 234 9.59 -7.09 35.27
C PRO A 234 9.45 -8.24 36.29
N TYR A 235 9.65 -8.02 37.58
CA TYR A 235 9.78 -9.06 38.61
C TYR A 235 8.45 -9.38 39.29
N ARG A 236 8.29 -10.58 39.85
CA ARG A 236 7.04 -10.98 40.54
C ARG A 236 6.73 -10.06 41.72
N VAL A 237 7.75 -9.74 42.52
CA VAL A 237 7.71 -8.71 43.55
C VAL A 237 8.42 -7.47 43.02
N PRO A 238 7.74 -6.31 42.87
CA PRO A 238 8.36 -5.10 42.36
C PRO A 238 9.62 -4.71 43.12
N GLY A 239 10.70 -4.42 42.40
CA GLY A 239 12.00 -4.03 42.94
C GLY A 239 12.87 -5.17 43.47
N ASP A 240 12.39 -6.43 43.44
CA ASP A 240 13.14 -7.59 43.94
C ASP A 240 13.45 -8.60 42.82
N PRO A 241 14.67 -8.54 42.25
CA PRO A 241 15.11 -9.50 41.23
C PRO A 241 15.12 -10.95 41.68
N SER A 242 15.26 -11.22 42.99
CA SER A 242 15.28 -12.59 43.53
C SER A 242 13.91 -13.27 43.48
N SER A 243 12.84 -12.49 43.35
CA SER A 243 11.47 -12.99 43.18
C SER A 243 11.21 -13.66 41.83
N GLY A 244 12.15 -13.52 40.88
CA GLY A 244 12.04 -14.02 39.51
C GLY A 244 11.18 -13.13 38.61
N LEU A 245 11.23 -13.37 37.31
CA LEU A 245 10.49 -12.59 36.31
C LEU A 245 9.00 -12.95 36.27
N LEU A 246 8.18 -11.98 35.86
CA LEU A 246 6.83 -12.23 35.37
C LEU A 246 6.87 -13.09 34.09
N PRO A 247 5.80 -13.85 33.78
CA PRO A 247 5.74 -14.65 32.57
C PRO A 247 5.98 -13.83 31.29
N ARG A 248 6.53 -14.51 30.27
CA ARG A 248 6.76 -13.96 28.91
C ARG A 248 7.73 -12.78 28.84
N ILE A 249 8.63 -12.69 29.81
CA ILE A 249 9.84 -11.86 29.78
C ILE A 249 11.03 -12.80 29.68
N SER A 250 11.89 -12.59 28.68
CA SER A 250 13.13 -13.35 28.53
C SER A 250 14.12 -12.95 29.63
N PRO A 251 14.74 -13.93 30.33
CA PRO A 251 15.86 -13.68 31.23
C PRO A 251 17.18 -13.46 30.49
N ALA A 252 17.25 -13.79 29.19
CA ALA A 252 18.44 -13.62 28.38
C ALA A 252 18.59 -12.17 27.90
N PRO A 253 19.83 -11.66 27.75
CA PRO A 253 20.06 -10.38 27.13
C PRO A 253 19.56 -10.39 25.66
N PRO A 254 19.10 -9.24 25.14
CA PRO A 254 18.54 -9.15 23.79
C PRO A 254 19.57 -9.42 22.69
N GLY A 255 20.86 -9.25 22.98
CA GLY A 255 21.97 -9.27 22.03
C GLY A 255 22.50 -7.86 21.74
N THR A 256 23.53 -7.75 20.91
CA THR A 256 24.11 -6.46 20.51
C THR A 256 23.37 -5.90 19.31
N LYS A 257 23.03 -4.61 19.34
CA LYS A 257 22.34 -3.94 18.22
C LYS A 257 23.09 -4.15 16.89
N GLY A 258 22.36 -4.61 15.86
CA GLY A 258 22.86 -4.87 14.52
C GLY A 258 23.51 -6.24 14.31
N GLU A 259 23.68 -7.05 15.36
CA GLU A 259 24.09 -8.45 15.22
C GLU A 259 22.94 -9.32 14.73
N GLY A 260 23.25 -10.38 13.98
CA GLY A 260 22.28 -11.36 13.53
C GLY A 260 21.98 -12.39 14.61
N ASP A 261 20.81 -13.02 14.52
CA ASP A 261 20.41 -14.12 15.40
C ASP A 261 19.39 -15.05 14.73
N HIS A 262 19.00 -16.13 15.41
CA HIS A 262 18.03 -17.11 14.92
C HIS A 262 16.56 -16.69 15.15
N ARG A 263 16.32 -15.50 15.72
CA ARG A 263 15.01 -15.11 16.23
C ARG A 263 14.17 -14.46 15.14
N LEU A 264 12.86 -14.56 15.28
CA LEU A 264 11.90 -14.08 14.28
C LEU A 264 10.88 -13.15 14.93
N GLN A 265 10.28 -12.29 14.10
CA GLN A 265 9.17 -11.45 14.52
C GLN A 265 7.99 -12.31 15.03
N ALA A 266 7.27 -11.80 16.02
CA ALA A 266 6.24 -12.55 16.71
C ALA A 266 5.06 -12.95 15.82
N TYR A 267 4.47 -14.12 16.10
CA TYR A 267 3.25 -14.57 15.45
C TYR A 267 2.02 -14.27 16.32
N CYS A 268 0.86 -14.20 15.68
CA CYS A 268 -0.45 -14.10 16.33
C CYS A 268 -1.54 -14.68 15.42
N PHE A 269 -2.77 -14.77 15.91
CA PHE A 269 -3.96 -14.95 15.08
C PHE A 269 -4.58 -13.59 14.74
N ARG A 270 -5.02 -13.40 13.49
CA ARG A 270 -5.80 -12.22 13.09
C ARG A 270 -7.28 -12.51 13.35
N MET A 271 -7.86 -11.89 14.38
CA MET A 271 -9.18 -12.28 14.87
C MET A 271 -10.30 -11.52 14.16
N CYS A 272 -11.30 -12.26 13.66
CA CYS A 272 -12.54 -11.68 13.20
C CYS A 272 -13.54 -11.56 14.35
N LEU A 273 -13.62 -10.37 14.96
CA LEU A 273 -14.50 -10.12 16.11
C LEU A 273 -15.77 -9.39 15.70
N SER A 274 -16.88 -9.67 16.38
CA SER A 274 -18.19 -9.05 16.17
C SER A 274 -18.71 -8.39 17.45
N ASP A 275 -19.27 -7.18 17.31
CA ASP A 275 -20.05 -6.51 18.35
C ASP A 275 -21.57 -6.58 18.08
N VAL A 276 -22.00 -7.32 17.05
CA VAL A 276 -23.41 -7.57 16.72
C VAL A 276 -23.94 -8.71 17.60
N PRO A 277 -24.91 -8.48 18.52
CA PRO A 277 -25.31 -9.45 19.53
C PRO A 277 -25.69 -10.84 18.98
N GLU A 278 -26.37 -10.89 17.84
CA GLU A 278 -26.83 -12.11 17.18
C GLU A 278 -25.71 -12.88 16.47
N ASN A 279 -24.64 -12.16 16.08
CA ASN A 279 -23.46 -12.70 15.42
C ASN A 279 -22.24 -12.79 16.33
N ARG A 280 -22.44 -12.73 17.65
CA ARG A 280 -21.36 -12.68 18.63
C ARG A 280 -21.32 -13.95 19.46
N VAL A 281 -20.19 -14.64 19.42
CA VAL A 281 -19.87 -15.75 20.32
C VAL A 281 -18.92 -15.24 21.41
N PRO A 282 -19.26 -15.37 22.71
CA PRO A 282 -18.38 -14.92 23.79
C PRO A 282 -16.98 -15.52 23.69
N PHE A 283 -15.97 -14.77 24.15
CA PHE A 283 -14.60 -15.28 24.16
C PHE A 283 -14.50 -16.57 24.99
N PRO A 284 -14.02 -17.69 24.41
CA PRO A 284 -13.93 -18.94 25.13
C PRO A 284 -12.82 -18.84 26.18
N LYS A 285 -13.05 -19.42 27.35
CA LYS A 285 -11.97 -19.71 28.30
C LYS A 285 -11.20 -20.93 27.77
N PRO A 286 -9.92 -20.81 27.40
CA PRO A 286 -9.18 -21.96 26.86
C PRO A 286 -8.84 -22.96 27.96
N ASP A 287 -8.68 -24.23 27.58
CA ASP A 287 -8.07 -25.24 28.44
C ASP A 287 -6.62 -24.84 28.78
N GLY A 288 -6.21 -25.06 30.03
CA GLY A 288 -4.90 -24.60 30.50
C GLY A 288 -4.79 -23.09 30.75
N TYR A 289 -5.91 -22.35 30.73
CA TYR A 289 -5.94 -20.92 31.06
C TYR A 289 -5.31 -20.62 32.43
N ASP A 290 -4.25 -19.82 32.41
CA ASP A 290 -3.58 -19.27 33.59
C ASP A 290 -3.61 -17.73 33.52
N PRO A 291 -4.33 -17.04 34.41
CA PRO A 291 -4.40 -15.58 34.40
C PRO A 291 -3.07 -14.91 34.78
N GLN A 292 -2.11 -15.64 35.37
CA GLN A 292 -0.78 -15.09 35.68
C GLN A 292 0.04 -14.78 34.43
N GLN A 293 -0.28 -15.41 33.29
CA GLN A 293 0.34 -15.12 31.99
C GLN A 293 0.16 -13.65 31.56
N TYR A 294 -0.86 -12.97 32.11
CA TYR A 294 -1.22 -11.58 31.79
C TYR A 294 -0.91 -10.61 32.93
N ALA A 295 -0.19 -11.05 33.97
CA ALA A 295 0.16 -10.18 35.11
C ALA A 295 0.95 -8.93 34.68
N LEU A 296 1.76 -9.03 33.62
CA LEU A 296 2.48 -7.89 33.05
C LEU A 296 1.54 -6.85 32.42
N LEU A 297 0.45 -7.29 31.79
CA LEU A 297 -0.56 -6.41 31.21
C LEU A 297 -1.28 -5.58 32.29
N LEU A 298 -1.49 -6.13 33.49
CA LEU A 298 -2.02 -5.36 34.62
C LEU A 298 -1.09 -4.19 34.97
N ARG A 299 0.23 -4.39 34.98
CA ARG A 299 1.20 -3.31 35.23
C ARG A 299 1.21 -2.27 34.11
N VAL A 300 0.99 -2.69 32.87
CA VAL A 300 0.80 -1.78 31.73
C VAL A 300 -0.45 -0.91 31.94
N PHE A 301 -1.56 -1.49 32.40
CA PHE A 301 -2.75 -0.74 32.77
C PHE A 301 -2.50 0.21 33.95
N ASP A 302 -1.79 -0.22 34.98
CA ASP A 302 -1.42 0.62 36.12
C ASP A 302 -0.52 1.79 35.70
N ALA A 303 0.32 1.60 34.67
CA ALA A 303 1.13 2.66 34.07
C ALA A 303 0.33 3.65 33.20
N GLY A 304 -1.00 3.45 33.08
CA GLY A 304 -1.94 4.39 32.48
C GLY A 304 -2.29 4.14 31.02
N TRP A 305 -1.91 2.99 30.45
CA TRP A 305 -2.27 2.64 29.08
C TRP A 305 -3.72 2.15 28.98
N ARG A 306 -4.48 2.59 27.96
CA ARG A 306 -5.89 2.22 27.74
C ARG A 306 -6.24 2.02 26.25
N GLU A 307 -5.24 1.90 25.39
CA GLU A 307 -5.39 1.95 23.92
C GLU A 307 -5.79 0.60 23.29
N VAL A 308 -6.42 -0.31 24.03
CA VAL A 308 -6.68 -1.72 23.59
C VAL A 308 -7.38 -1.82 22.23
N PHE A 309 -8.19 -0.83 21.85
CA PHE A 309 -9.01 -0.85 20.64
C PHE A 309 -8.36 -0.21 19.39
N ASP A 310 -7.14 0.33 19.47
CA ASP A 310 -6.51 1.03 18.34
C ASP A 310 -6.21 0.11 17.13
N LYS A 311 -6.28 -1.22 17.31
CA LYS A 311 -6.17 -2.24 16.25
C LYS A 311 -7.36 -3.19 16.17
N PHE A 312 -8.55 -2.68 16.47
CA PHE A 312 -9.83 -3.32 16.16
C PHE A 312 -10.32 -2.74 14.81
N ASP A 313 -9.57 -3.03 13.76
CA ASP A 313 -9.78 -2.42 12.44
C ASP A 313 -11.11 -2.91 11.87
N ARG A 314 -12.05 -2.00 11.59
CA ARG A 314 -13.40 -2.36 11.17
C ARG A 314 -13.40 -2.94 9.75
N ILE A 315 -14.10 -4.07 9.61
CA ILE A 315 -14.41 -4.70 8.32
C ILE A 315 -15.95 -4.74 8.14
N PRO A 316 -16.48 -5.16 6.98
CA PRO A 316 -17.93 -5.23 6.75
C PRO A 316 -18.72 -5.96 7.84
N ASN A 317 -20.03 -5.72 7.87
CA ASN A 317 -20.97 -6.46 8.72
C ASN A 317 -20.72 -6.39 10.24
N GLY A 318 -20.23 -5.24 10.74
CA GLY A 318 -20.02 -5.03 12.17
C GLY A 318 -18.88 -5.88 12.74
N LYS A 319 -17.98 -6.37 11.87
CA LYS A 319 -16.84 -7.17 12.27
C LYS A 319 -15.55 -6.36 12.34
N THR A 320 -14.48 -7.00 12.75
CA THR A 320 -13.13 -6.44 12.75
C THR A 320 -12.12 -7.41 12.16
N ASP A 321 -10.98 -6.88 11.77
CA ASP A 321 -9.72 -7.59 11.71
C ASP A 321 -8.88 -7.06 12.88
N THR A 322 -8.67 -7.88 13.91
CA THR A 322 -7.96 -7.49 15.13
C THR A 322 -6.50 -7.96 15.12
N ASN A 323 -5.58 -7.03 15.37
CA ASN A 323 -4.12 -7.25 15.37
C ASN A 323 -3.44 -6.66 16.63
N ASN A 324 -2.12 -6.86 16.75
CA ASN A 324 -1.28 -6.37 17.85
C ASN A 324 -1.35 -4.84 18.01
N HIS A 325 -1.61 -4.39 19.25
CA HIS A 325 -1.40 -3.00 19.68
C HIS A 325 -0.93 -2.87 21.13
N GLY A 326 0.00 -1.93 21.37
CA GLY A 326 0.56 -1.66 22.69
C GLY A 326 1.74 -2.57 23.10
N PRO A 327 2.28 -2.37 24.32
CA PRO A 327 3.47 -3.06 24.80
C PRO A 327 3.26 -4.55 25.14
N PHE A 328 2.00 -4.95 25.38
CA PHE A 328 1.59 -6.31 25.65
C PHE A 328 0.24 -6.56 24.96
N SER A 329 0.21 -7.47 23.99
CA SER A 329 -0.95 -7.65 23.10
C SER A 329 -0.99 -9.07 22.50
N THR A 330 -1.69 -9.25 21.37
CA THR A 330 -1.88 -10.53 20.68
C THR A 330 -0.60 -11.17 20.14
N ASP A 331 0.46 -10.41 19.88
CA ASP A 331 1.76 -10.96 19.52
C ASP A 331 2.34 -11.79 20.66
N ASN A 332 2.54 -13.09 20.43
CA ASN A 332 3.13 -13.98 21.42
C ASN A 332 4.66 -14.01 21.33
N ILE A 333 5.26 -12.88 21.72
CA ILE A 333 6.68 -12.57 21.52
C ILE A 333 7.58 -13.71 22.05
N GLY A 334 8.42 -14.24 21.15
CA GLY A 334 9.45 -15.22 21.48
C GLY A 334 9.01 -16.68 21.49
N MET A 335 7.73 -16.97 21.19
CA MET A 335 7.20 -18.34 21.26
C MET A 335 7.22 -19.08 19.91
N ASN A 336 7.82 -18.48 18.88
CA ASN A 336 7.80 -18.99 17.50
C ASN A 336 9.18 -19.27 16.87
N TYR A 337 10.30 -19.09 17.60
CA TYR A 337 11.64 -19.17 17.00
C TYR A 337 11.94 -20.52 16.34
N ASP A 338 11.51 -21.63 16.94
CA ASP A 338 11.77 -22.97 16.41
C ASP A 338 10.84 -23.33 15.24
N TYR A 339 9.76 -22.57 15.02
CA TYR A 339 8.69 -22.92 14.08
C TYR A 339 9.17 -23.25 12.65
N PRO A 340 10.11 -22.49 12.04
CA PRO A 340 10.56 -22.78 10.69
C PRO A 340 11.11 -24.20 10.56
N GLU A 341 11.99 -24.61 11.49
CA GLU A 341 12.70 -25.90 11.42
C GLU A 341 12.03 -27.03 12.21
N ALA A 342 10.99 -26.72 12.98
CA ALA A 342 10.24 -27.69 13.77
C ALA A 342 9.64 -28.85 12.95
N SER A 343 9.51 -30.01 13.60
CA SER A 343 8.67 -31.12 13.14
C SER A 343 7.20 -30.67 13.06
N TYR A 344 6.35 -31.43 12.35
CA TYR A 344 4.93 -31.07 12.30
C TYR A 344 4.25 -31.17 13.67
N GLU A 345 4.69 -32.13 14.50
CA GLU A 345 4.29 -32.28 15.90
C GLU A 345 4.62 -31.01 16.68
N ARG A 346 5.87 -30.55 16.58
CA ARG A 346 6.33 -29.35 17.28
C ARG A 346 5.66 -28.09 16.77
N ARG A 347 5.37 -27.97 15.46
CA ARG A 347 4.58 -26.86 14.93
C ARG A 347 3.15 -26.85 15.48
N ARG A 348 2.50 -28.01 15.63
CA ARG A 348 1.17 -28.10 16.27
C ARG A 348 1.21 -27.63 17.71
N GLU A 349 2.23 -28.00 18.49
CA GLU A 349 2.42 -27.50 19.85
C GLU A 349 2.61 -25.98 19.89
N ILE A 350 3.41 -25.42 18.98
CA ILE A 350 3.63 -23.98 18.88
C ILE A 350 2.32 -23.26 18.52
N ILE A 351 1.55 -23.77 17.56
CA ILE A 351 0.25 -23.21 17.18
C ILE A 351 -0.71 -23.23 18.39
N GLN A 352 -0.76 -24.36 19.10
CA GLN A 352 -1.58 -24.50 20.30
C GLN A 352 -1.17 -23.50 21.41
N GLU A 353 0.14 -23.29 21.62
CA GLU A 353 0.65 -22.28 22.56
C GLU A 353 0.14 -20.87 22.22
N HIS A 354 0.12 -20.51 20.94
CA HIS A 354 -0.40 -19.20 20.49
C HIS A 354 -1.92 -19.11 20.62
N GLU A 355 -2.63 -20.20 20.36
CA GLU A 355 -4.09 -20.26 20.47
C GLU A 355 -4.53 -20.11 21.94
N VAL A 356 -3.93 -20.87 22.85
CA VAL A 356 -4.19 -20.80 24.29
C VAL A 356 -3.86 -19.42 24.84
N TYR A 357 -2.71 -18.85 24.44
CA TYR A 357 -2.31 -17.49 24.82
C TYR A 357 -3.34 -16.45 24.37
N GLN A 358 -3.72 -16.44 23.09
CA GLN A 358 -4.53 -15.36 22.56
C GLN A 358 -6.01 -15.50 22.94
N LYS A 359 -6.57 -16.72 22.98
CA LYS A 359 -7.90 -16.96 23.57
C LYS A 359 -7.93 -16.53 25.04
N GLY A 360 -6.88 -16.89 25.78
CA GLY A 360 -6.73 -16.53 27.18
C GLY A 360 -6.61 -15.03 27.40
N LEU A 361 -5.88 -14.31 26.54
CA LEU A 361 -5.78 -12.85 26.58
C LEU A 361 -7.16 -12.19 26.44
N MET A 362 -7.94 -12.61 25.42
CA MET A 362 -9.27 -12.04 25.19
C MET A 362 -10.25 -12.38 26.33
N TYR A 363 -10.19 -13.62 26.85
CA TYR A 363 -10.97 -14.01 28.02
C TYR A 363 -10.57 -13.21 29.26
N PHE A 364 -9.26 -13.02 29.51
CA PHE A 364 -8.73 -12.27 30.64
C PHE A 364 -9.20 -10.81 30.60
N LEU A 365 -9.05 -10.14 29.45
CA LEU A 365 -9.52 -8.77 29.24
C LEU A 365 -11.03 -8.63 29.50
N ALA A 366 -11.83 -9.60 29.08
CA ALA A 366 -13.29 -9.56 29.21
C ALA A 366 -13.80 -9.91 30.63
N ASN A 367 -13.05 -10.68 31.43
CA ASN A 367 -13.60 -11.32 32.63
C ASN A 367 -12.81 -11.08 33.92
N ASP A 368 -11.51 -10.78 33.88
CA ASP A 368 -10.72 -10.68 35.13
C ASP A 368 -11.03 -9.38 35.89
N PRO A 369 -11.40 -9.44 37.18
CA PRO A 369 -11.77 -8.27 37.96
C PRO A 369 -10.62 -7.26 38.13
N ARG A 370 -9.35 -7.69 37.96
CA ARG A 370 -8.16 -6.82 38.05
C ARG A 370 -7.96 -5.97 36.81
N VAL A 371 -8.56 -6.35 35.67
CA VAL A 371 -8.56 -5.49 34.48
C VAL A 371 -9.43 -4.26 34.77
N PRO A 372 -8.98 -3.04 34.40
CA PRO A 372 -9.78 -1.83 34.58
C PRO A 372 -11.21 -1.98 34.04
N GLU A 373 -12.19 -1.51 34.81
CA GLU A 373 -13.61 -1.74 34.52
C GLU A 373 -14.04 -1.18 33.16
N ASP A 374 -13.49 -0.03 32.76
CA ASP A 374 -13.72 0.59 31.46
C ASP A 374 -13.27 -0.32 30.31
N VAL A 375 -12.06 -0.89 30.42
CA VAL A 375 -11.53 -1.85 29.45
C VAL A 375 -12.35 -3.14 29.44
N ARG A 376 -12.60 -3.71 30.62
CA ARG A 376 -13.34 -4.98 30.76
C ARG A 376 -14.75 -4.89 30.18
N THR A 377 -15.46 -3.80 30.49
CA THR A 377 -16.82 -3.55 30.00
C THR A 377 -16.84 -3.34 28.50
N ALA A 378 -15.87 -2.61 27.96
CA ALA A 378 -15.76 -2.38 26.53
C ALA A 378 -15.45 -3.68 25.77
N ILE A 379 -14.51 -4.51 26.27
CA ILE A 379 -14.16 -5.79 25.64
C ILE A 379 -15.32 -6.79 25.74
N GLY A 380 -16.08 -6.79 26.84
CA GLY A 380 -17.28 -7.64 26.99
C GLY A 380 -18.39 -7.37 25.98
N ARG A 381 -18.31 -6.28 25.19
CA ARG A 381 -19.20 -6.02 24.05
C ARG A 381 -18.83 -6.81 22.81
N TRP A 382 -17.60 -7.31 22.73
CA TRP A 382 -17.07 -8.06 21.60
C TRP A 382 -17.05 -9.56 21.87
N GLY A 383 -16.94 -10.33 20.79
CA GLY A 383 -16.74 -11.77 20.79
C GLY A 383 -16.31 -12.23 19.40
N LEU A 384 -16.13 -13.54 19.23
CA LEU A 384 -15.86 -14.14 17.91
C LEU A 384 -17.09 -13.98 17.00
N ALA A 385 -16.86 -13.76 15.70
CA ALA A 385 -17.94 -13.70 14.71
C ALA A 385 -18.54 -15.11 14.47
N LYS A 386 -19.83 -15.28 14.71
CA LYS A 386 -20.53 -16.59 14.65
C LYS A 386 -20.59 -17.16 13.23
N ASP A 387 -20.59 -16.32 12.22
CA ASP A 387 -20.63 -16.70 10.81
C ASP A 387 -19.24 -16.87 10.18
N GLU A 388 -18.17 -16.67 10.93
CA GLU A 388 -16.80 -16.96 10.52
C GLU A 388 -16.29 -18.24 11.18
N PHE A 389 -15.42 -18.98 10.47
CA PHE A 389 -14.63 -20.10 11.01
C PHE A 389 -15.43 -21.14 11.82
N ALA A 390 -16.66 -21.46 11.41
CA ALA A 390 -17.57 -22.31 12.17
C ALA A 390 -16.98 -23.70 12.51
N ASP A 391 -16.13 -24.24 11.65
CA ASP A 391 -15.46 -25.53 11.79
C ASP A 391 -14.37 -25.58 12.87
N THR A 392 -13.96 -24.42 13.41
CA THR A 392 -12.93 -24.27 14.46
C THR A 392 -13.47 -23.57 15.70
N GLY A 393 -14.80 -23.58 15.88
CA GLY A 393 -15.45 -22.87 16.98
C GLY A 393 -15.31 -21.36 16.88
N HIS A 394 -15.30 -20.83 15.65
CA HIS A 394 -15.20 -19.40 15.30
C HIS A 394 -13.82 -18.77 15.54
N TRP A 395 -12.80 -19.57 15.79
CA TRP A 395 -11.42 -19.10 15.91
C TRP A 395 -10.74 -19.03 14.53
N PRO A 396 -9.86 -18.07 14.25
CA PRO A 396 -9.17 -18.04 12.96
C PRO A 396 -8.39 -19.34 12.69
N ARG A 397 -8.50 -19.86 11.46
CA ARG A 397 -8.01 -21.20 11.08
C ARG A 397 -6.50 -21.32 11.00
N GLN A 398 -5.80 -20.21 10.81
CA GLN A 398 -4.36 -20.18 10.58
C GLN A 398 -3.69 -19.18 11.52
N ILE A 399 -2.53 -19.60 12.05
CA ILE A 399 -1.62 -18.66 12.70
C ILE A 399 -0.97 -17.78 11.64
N TYR A 400 -0.77 -16.51 11.95
CA TYR A 400 -0.07 -15.60 11.06
C TYR A 400 1.44 -15.83 11.13
N VAL A 401 1.92 -16.76 10.31
CA VAL A 401 3.36 -16.96 10.07
C VAL A 401 3.87 -15.77 9.26
N ARG A 402 4.37 -14.74 9.96
CA ARG A 402 4.86 -13.52 9.31
C ARG A 402 6.15 -13.75 8.54
N GLU A 403 6.93 -14.72 8.95
CA GLU A 403 8.26 -15.00 8.41
C GLU A 403 8.72 -16.37 8.89
N ALA A 404 9.34 -17.17 8.02
CA ALA A 404 9.95 -18.44 8.41
C ALA A 404 11.31 -18.60 7.74
N ARG A 405 11.42 -19.52 6.77
CA ARG A 405 12.61 -19.60 5.91
C ARG A 405 12.53 -18.56 4.82
N ARG A 406 13.68 -17.96 4.47
CA ARG A 406 13.82 -17.09 3.30
C ARG A 406 14.88 -17.68 2.39
N MET A 407 14.54 -17.93 1.12
CA MET A 407 15.45 -18.54 0.16
C MET A 407 16.74 -17.70 0.01
N LEU A 408 17.87 -18.33 -0.28
CA LEU A 408 19.08 -17.65 -0.78
C LEU A 408 19.19 -17.88 -2.28
N GLY A 409 18.43 -17.10 -3.05
CA GLY A 409 18.28 -17.23 -4.50
C GLY A 409 19.37 -16.52 -5.30
N ARG A 410 19.09 -16.31 -6.59
CA ARG A 410 19.99 -15.60 -7.52
C ARG A 410 20.15 -14.12 -7.16
N PHE A 411 19.13 -13.51 -6.55
CA PHE A 411 19.15 -12.13 -6.07
C PHE A 411 18.45 -12.03 -4.72
N VAL A 412 19.09 -11.40 -3.73
CA VAL A 412 18.52 -11.17 -2.40
C VAL A 412 17.95 -9.76 -2.33
N MET A 413 16.65 -9.64 -2.09
CA MET A 413 16.01 -8.35 -1.82
C MET A 413 16.45 -7.82 -0.45
N THR A 414 16.89 -6.56 -0.36
CA THR A 414 17.44 -5.97 0.88
C THR A 414 16.86 -4.58 1.15
N GLU A 415 17.07 -4.04 2.35
CA GLU A 415 16.77 -2.66 2.73
C GLU A 415 17.29 -1.68 1.66
N ASN A 416 18.49 -1.92 1.14
CA ASN A 416 19.12 -1.07 0.14
C ASN A 416 18.36 -1.06 -1.18
N VAL A 417 17.76 -2.18 -1.57
CA VAL A 417 16.89 -2.26 -2.75
C VAL A 417 15.58 -1.54 -2.50
N LEU A 418 14.93 -1.80 -1.36
CA LEU A 418 13.65 -1.19 -1.00
C LEU A 418 13.76 0.32 -0.83
N LEU A 419 14.89 0.84 -0.35
CA LEU A 419 15.20 2.26 -0.24
C LEU A 419 15.73 2.89 -1.54
N LYS A 420 15.80 2.11 -2.62
CA LYS A 420 16.23 2.54 -3.97
C LYS A 420 17.69 3.00 -4.04
N ARG A 421 18.53 2.45 -3.15
CA ARG A 421 19.99 2.64 -3.20
C ARG A 421 20.63 1.74 -4.26
N ASN A 422 20.01 0.60 -4.53
CA ASN A 422 20.44 -0.38 -5.54
C ASN A 422 19.35 -0.57 -6.60
N GLU A 423 19.76 -0.80 -7.85
CA GLU A 423 18.86 -1.16 -8.95
C GLU A 423 18.32 -2.58 -8.78
N VAL A 424 17.13 -2.82 -9.34
CA VAL A 424 16.49 -4.14 -9.35
C VAL A 424 16.61 -4.74 -10.74
N PRO A 425 17.36 -5.84 -10.91
CA PRO A 425 17.39 -6.54 -12.18
C PRO A 425 16.08 -7.30 -12.40
N GLU A 426 15.62 -7.34 -13.64
CA GLU A 426 14.58 -8.26 -14.10
C GLU A 426 13.28 -8.22 -13.25
N PRO A 427 12.62 -7.05 -13.10
CA PRO A 427 11.44 -6.92 -12.27
C PRO A 427 10.26 -7.81 -12.72
N VAL A 428 9.66 -8.54 -11.79
CA VAL A 428 8.47 -9.39 -12.02
C VAL A 428 7.27 -8.96 -11.19
N GLY A 429 7.46 -8.02 -10.27
CA GLY A 429 6.38 -7.45 -9.47
C GLY A 429 6.82 -6.19 -8.76
N MET A 430 5.88 -5.61 -8.02
CA MET A 430 6.11 -4.38 -7.26
C MET A 430 5.62 -4.54 -5.83
N GLY A 431 6.37 -3.97 -4.90
CA GLY A 431 5.96 -3.75 -3.51
C GLY A 431 5.85 -2.26 -3.22
N SER A 432 5.10 -1.90 -2.19
CA SER A 432 4.95 -0.49 -1.79
C SER A 432 4.64 -0.28 -0.30
N TYR A 433 4.54 -1.37 0.47
CA TYR A 433 4.34 -1.27 1.92
C TYR A 433 5.62 -0.79 2.60
N THR A 434 5.48 -0.34 3.85
CA THR A 434 6.64 0.03 4.67
C THR A 434 7.46 -1.23 5.00
N MET A 435 8.75 -1.09 5.29
CA MET A 435 9.49 -2.17 5.96
C MET A 435 8.97 -2.28 7.38
N ASP A 436 8.17 -3.33 7.59
CA ASP A 436 7.43 -3.60 8.82
C ASP A 436 7.87 -4.92 9.45
N SER A 437 8.47 -4.85 10.63
CA SER A 437 8.79 -6.01 11.47
C SER A 437 8.15 -5.83 12.82
N HIS A 438 7.54 -6.91 13.34
CA HIS A 438 6.95 -6.92 14.68
C HIS A 438 8.01 -7.21 15.76
N ASN A 439 7.65 -6.97 17.02
CA ASN A 439 8.53 -7.27 18.15
C ASN A 439 9.05 -8.72 18.10
N VAL A 440 10.35 -8.88 18.30
CA VAL A 440 11.06 -10.17 18.27
C VAL A 440 11.26 -10.68 19.70
N GLN A 441 11.60 -9.81 20.65
CA GLN A 441 11.88 -10.17 22.04
C GLN A 441 11.29 -9.19 23.05
N ARG A 442 11.02 -9.71 24.26
CA ARG A 442 10.75 -8.95 25.47
C ARG A 442 11.79 -9.28 26.52
N TYR A 443 12.50 -8.28 27.03
CA TYR A 443 13.69 -8.46 27.88
C TYR A 443 13.73 -7.43 29.01
N VAL A 444 14.68 -7.62 29.94
CA VAL A 444 14.98 -6.67 31.03
C VAL A 444 16.12 -5.74 30.60
N THR A 445 15.87 -4.44 30.64
CA THR A 445 16.87 -3.41 30.34
C THR A 445 17.95 -3.35 31.41
N PRO A 446 19.13 -2.75 31.12
CA PRO A 446 20.16 -2.51 32.13
C PRO A 446 19.67 -1.72 33.36
N ASP A 447 18.65 -0.86 33.17
CA ASP A 447 18.02 -0.08 34.24
C ASP A 447 17.01 -0.89 35.07
N GLY A 448 16.82 -2.18 34.80
CA GLY A 448 15.95 -3.07 35.57
C GLY A 448 14.46 -2.99 35.20
N HIS A 449 14.12 -2.53 34.00
CA HIS A 449 12.74 -2.40 33.52
C HIS A 449 12.46 -3.31 32.34
N VAL A 450 11.20 -3.63 32.07
CA VAL A 450 10.84 -4.41 30.87
C VAL A 450 10.86 -3.55 29.61
N GLN A 451 11.30 -4.12 28.49
CA GLN A 451 11.21 -3.50 27.17
C GLN A 451 11.01 -4.55 26.07
N ASN A 452 10.42 -4.16 24.94
CA ASN A 452 10.39 -4.96 23.71
C ASN A 452 11.42 -4.43 22.69
N GLU A 453 11.92 -5.30 21.82
CA GLU A 453 12.72 -4.91 20.65
C GLU A 453 12.28 -5.66 19.38
N GLY A 454 12.71 -5.15 18.22
CA GLY A 454 12.47 -5.75 16.91
C GLY A 454 11.33 -5.11 16.13
N ASP A 455 10.50 -4.28 16.78
CA ASP A 455 9.43 -3.53 16.11
C ASP A 455 10.01 -2.38 15.27
N ILE A 456 9.86 -2.48 13.95
CA ILE A 456 10.43 -1.55 12.96
C ILE A 456 9.35 -1.14 11.97
N GLY A 457 9.14 0.16 11.80
CA GLY A 457 8.36 0.74 10.70
C GLY A 457 9.13 1.80 9.93
N VAL A 458 9.64 1.46 8.74
CA VAL A 458 10.48 2.37 7.93
C VAL A 458 9.99 2.42 6.48
N GLY A 459 9.63 3.63 6.01
CA GLY A 459 9.13 3.82 4.64
C GLY A 459 10.17 3.53 3.55
N THR A 460 9.71 3.11 2.38
CA THR A 460 10.53 2.63 1.24
C THR A 460 10.84 3.69 0.18
N ASN A 461 10.66 4.98 0.49
CA ASN A 461 10.77 6.09 -0.50
C ASN A 461 9.85 5.89 -1.74
N GLY A 462 8.70 5.25 -1.54
CA GLY A 462 7.70 4.92 -2.56
C GLY A 462 7.81 3.47 -3.04
N PRO A 463 6.99 3.06 -4.02
CA PRO A 463 7.01 1.70 -4.54
C PRO A 463 8.37 1.28 -5.07
N TYR A 464 8.68 0.00 -4.92
CA TYR A 464 9.93 -0.64 -5.31
C TYR A 464 9.66 -1.90 -6.13
N GLN A 465 10.61 -2.27 -6.98
CA GLN A 465 10.55 -3.44 -7.85
C GLN A 465 10.98 -4.70 -7.09
N ILE A 466 10.48 -5.86 -7.51
CA ILE A 466 10.87 -7.18 -7.00
C ILE A 466 11.48 -7.99 -8.14
N SER A 467 12.71 -8.45 -7.94
CA SER A 467 13.49 -9.15 -8.97
C SER A 467 12.98 -10.55 -9.23
N TYR A 468 13.01 -11.00 -10.49
CA TYR A 468 12.84 -12.42 -10.84
C TYR A 468 13.87 -13.30 -10.10
N GLY A 469 15.08 -12.79 -9.89
CA GLY A 469 16.15 -13.49 -9.18
C GLY A 469 15.82 -13.85 -7.73
N SER A 470 14.84 -13.20 -7.10
CA SER A 470 14.40 -13.57 -5.75
C SER A 470 13.39 -14.71 -5.72
N LEU A 471 12.84 -15.11 -6.87
CA LEU A 471 11.88 -16.21 -6.99
C LEU A 471 12.54 -17.54 -7.37
N VAL A 472 13.81 -17.52 -7.79
CA VAL A 472 14.53 -18.71 -8.26
C VAL A 472 15.74 -19.05 -7.38
N PRO A 473 16.00 -20.35 -7.11
CA PRO A 473 17.23 -20.80 -6.47
C PRO A 473 18.47 -20.39 -7.27
N LYS A 474 19.65 -20.43 -6.64
CA LYS A 474 20.91 -20.26 -7.38
C LYS A 474 21.06 -21.39 -8.41
N LYS A 475 21.74 -21.09 -9.51
CA LYS A 475 22.02 -22.07 -10.56
C LYS A 475 22.76 -23.27 -9.97
N GLY A 476 22.30 -24.47 -10.32
CA GLY A 476 22.85 -25.73 -9.82
C GLY A 476 22.25 -26.26 -8.50
N GLN A 477 21.30 -25.56 -7.86
CA GLN A 477 20.61 -26.08 -6.68
C GLN A 477 19.35 -26.86 -7.05
N CYS A 478 18.39 -26.19 -7.69
CA CYS A 478 17.17 -26.83 -8.17
C CYS A 478 16.68 -26.11 -9.43
N GLU A 479 16.67 -26.81 -10.56
CA GLU A 479 16.45 -26.23 -11.90
C GLU A 479 14.96 -26.06 -12.26
N ASN A 480 14.07 -26.68 -11.49
CA ASN A 480 12.63 -26.71 -11.77
C ASN A 480 11.77 -26.33 -10.57
N LEU A 481 12.26 -25.43 -9.71
CA LEU A 481 11.55 -24.93 -8.54
C LEU A 481 11.49 -23.40 -8.52
N LEU A 482 10.31 -22.82 -8.27
CA LEU A 482 10.14 -21.40 -7.93
C LEU A 482 9.55 -21.23 -6.53
N VAL A 483 9.88 -20.11 -5.87
CA VAL A 483 9.50 -19.83 -4.47
C VAL A 483 8.92 -18.41 -4.36
N PRO A 484 7.62 -18.19 -4.65
CA PRO A 484 6.99 -16.86 -4.65
C PRO A 484 6.61 -16.29 -3.27
N VAL A 485 6.59 -17.12 -2.22
CA VAL A 485 6.21 -16.68 -0.86
C VAL A 485 7.46 -16.50 0.00
N CYS A 486 8.22 -17.58 0.22
CA CYS A 486 9.49 -17.56 0.95
C CYS A 486 10.66 -17.01 0.13
N VAL A 487 10.42 -15.90 -0.59
CA VAL A 487 11.33 -15.30 -1.56
C VAL A 487 12.67 -14.94 -0.96
N SER A 488 13.67 -14.80 -1.84
CA SER A 488 15.00 -14.42 -1.40
C SER A 488 15.07 -12.97 -0.95
N SER A 489 15.26 -12.77 0.35
CA SER A 489 15.26 -11.46 0.99
C SER A 489 15.95 -11.47 2.35
N SER A 490 16.45 -10.31 2.77
CA SER A 490 16.82 -10.06 4.17
C SER A 490 15.56 -9.98 5.04
N HIS A 491 15.70 -10.21 6.35
CA HIS A 491 14.60 -10.14 7.32
C HIS A 491 13.80 -8.82 7.20
N ILE A 492 14.49 -7.69 7.17
CA ILE A 492 13.83 -6.39 7.14
C ILE A 492 13.13 -6.10 5.80
N ALA A 493 13.72 -6.54 4.68
CA ALA A 493 13.10 -6.39 3.38
C ALA A 493 11.86 -7.27 3.22
N TYR A 494 11.91 -8.49 3.77
CA TYR A 494 10.78 -9.40 3.79
C TYR A 494 9.56 -8.79 4.51
N GLY A 495 9.80 -8.01 5.58
CA GLY A 495 8.77 -7.26 6.30
C GLY A 495 7.87 -6.39 5.41
N SER A 496 8.39 -5.92 4.26
CA SER A 496 7.59 -5.19 3.27
C SER A 496 7.02 -6.08 2.17
N ILE A 497 7.75 -7.12 1.74
CA ILE A 497 7.37 -7.98 0.61
C ILE A 497 6.24 -8.95 0.99
N ARG A 498 6.15 -9.36 2.26
CA ARG A 498 5.27 -10.44 2.77
C ARG A 498 3.75 -10.17 2.74
N MET A 499 3.31 -9.18 1.98
CA MET A 499 1.90 -8.80 1.91
C MET A 499 1.15 -9.73 0.96
N GLU A 500 -0.04 -10.20 1.36
CA GLU A 500 -0.90 -11.06 0.52
C GLU A 500 -1.08 -10.56 -0.94
N PRO A 501 -1.34 -9.25 -1.20
CA PRO A 501 -1.40 -8.75 -2.57
C PRO A 501 -0.12 -8.98 -3.38
N VAL A 502 1.03 -8.93 -2.74
CA VAL A 502 2.33 -9.12 -3.36
C VAL A 502 2.58 -10.61 -3.59
N PHE A 503 2.22 -11.50 -2.65
CA PHE A 503 2.29 -12.95 -2.88
C PHE A 503 1.43 -13.39 -4.07
N MET A 504 0.25 -12.78 -4.27
CA MET A 504 -0.56 -13.01 -5.46
C MET A 504 0.15 -12.59 -6.76
N VAL A 505 0.81 -11.43 -6.75
CA VAL A 505 1.62 -10.94 -7.89
C VAL A 505 2.79 -11.88 -8.20
N LEU A 506 3.51 -12.31 -7.17
CA LEU A 506 4.68 -13.18 -7.33
C LEU A 506 4.27 -14.61 -7.68
N GLY A 507 3.12 -15.09 -7.20
CA GLY A 507 2.53 -16.37 -7.60
C GLY A 507 2.19 -16.41 -9.09
N GLN A 508 1.47 -15.38 -9.57
CA GLN A 508 1.21 -15.22 -11.01
C GLN A 508 2.52 -15.19 -11.81
N SER A 509 3.51 -14.43 -11.36
CA SER A 509 4.79 -14.29 -12.06
C SER A 509 5.60 -15.58 -12.10
N ALA A 510 5.62 -16.33 -10.99
CA ALA A 510 6.28 -17.62 -10.90
C ALA A 510 5.66 -18.65 -11.85
N ALA A 511 4.33 -18.67 -11.96
CA ALA A 511 3.64 -19.56 -12.90
C ALA A 511 3.94 -19.20 -14.36
N THR A 512 3.94 -17.91 -14.74
CA THR A 512 4.30 -17.50 -16.10
C THR A 512 5.72 -17.93 -16.46
N ALA A 513 6.67 -17.75 -15.54
CA ALA A 513 8.05 -18.21 -15.75
C ALA A 513 8.16 -19.74 -15.83
N ALA A 514 7.41 -20.47 -15.00
CA ALA A 514 7.33 -21.94 -15.06
C ALA A 514 6.83 -22.44 -16.42
N VAL A 515 5.78 -21.84 -16.96
CA VAL A 515 5.25 -22.21 -18.29
C VAL A 515 6.28 -21.93 -19.38
N GLN A 516 6.94 -20.77 -19.35
CA GLN A 516 7.99 -20.45 -20.33
C GLN A 516 9.19 -21.39 -20.23
N ALA A 517 9.60 -21.76 -19.01
CA ALA A 517 10.66 -22.75 -18.81
C ALA A 517 10.31 -24.12 -19.42
N ILE A 518 9.05 -24.55 -19.32
CA ILE A 518 8.56 -25.79 -19.95
C ILE A 518 8.56 -25.68 -21.47
N GLU A 519 8.11 -24.54 -22.02
CA GLU A 519 8.03 -24.30 -23.47
C GLU A 519 9.40 -24.27 -24.13
N ASP A 520 10.33 -23.58 -23.49
CA ASP A 520 11.66 -23.36 -24.03
C ASP A 520 12.63 -24.49 -23.65
N GLY A 521 12.21 -25.42 -22.78
CA GLY A 521 13.00 -26.57 -22.36
C GLY A 521 14.22 -26.19 -21.51
N VAL A 522 14.11 -25.12 -20.72
CA VAL A 522 15.21 -24.54 -19.94
C VAL A 522 14.98 -24.68 -18.43
N ALA A 523 16.06 -24.49 -17.65
CA ALA A 523 15.94 -24.32 -16.21
C ALA A 523 15.22 -23.01 -15.88
N VAL A 524 14.54 -22.93 -14.73
CA VAL A 524 13.82 -21.71 -14.33
C VAL A 524 14.75 -20.49 -14.21
N GLN A 525 16.03 -20.71 -13.89
CA GLN A 525 17.04 -19.67 -13.83
C GLN A 525 17.40 -19.07 -15.21
N ASP A 526 17.12 -19.80 -16.30
CA ASP A 526 17.55 -19.50 -17.66
C ASP A 526 16.38 -19.03 -18.55
N VAL A 527 15.21 -18.74 -17.97
CA VAL A 527 14.06 -18.16 -18.68
C VAL A 527 14.43 -16.79 -19.29
N ASP A 528 14.08 -16.57 -20.56
CA ASP A 528 14.30 -15.27 -21.22
C ASP A 528 13.43 -14.19 -20.58
N TYR A 529 14.09 -13.29 -19.85
CA TYR A 529 13.41 -12.20 -19.16
C TYR A 529 12.63 -11.27 -20.11
N LYS A 530 13.04 -11.08 -21.37
CA LYS A 530 12.29 -10.23 -22.31
C LYS A 530 10.93 -10.85 -22.63
N LYS A 531 10.91 -12.17 -22.85
CA LYS A 531 9.69 -12.96 -23.08
C LYS A 531 8.81 -12.99 -21.81
N LEU A 532 9.43 -13.14 -20.64
CA LEU A 532 8.73 -13.09 -19.35
C LEU A 532 8.08 -11.72 -19.13
N ARG A 533 8.85 -10.64 -19.21
CA ARG A 533 8.37 -9.26 -19.04
C ARG A 533 7.22 -8.94 -19.98
N ALA A 534 7.35 -9.28 -21.26
CA ALA A 534 6.30 -9.05 -22.25
C ALA A 534 4.99 -9.75 -21.87
N ARG A 535 5.06 -11.01 -21.42
CA ARG A 535 3.88 -11.76 -21.00
C ARG A 535 3.24 -11.20 -19.73
N LEU A 536 4.04 -10.87 -18.71
CA LEU A 536 3.55 -10.31 -17.46
C LEU A 536 2.79 -8.99 -17.71
N LEU A 537 3.34 -8.09 -18.53
CA LEU A 537 2.67 -6.85 -18.90
C LEU A 537 1.36 -7.09 -19.67
N ALA A 538 1.34 -8.07 -20.58
CA ALA A 538 0.13 -8.46 -21.30
C ALA A 538 -0.96 -9.02 -20.36
N ASP A 539 -0.56 -9.71 -19.29
CA ASP A 539 -1.45 -10.22 -18.24
C ASP A 539 -1.79 -9.15 -17.18
N GLY A 540 -1.45 -7.88 -17.41
CA GLY A 540 -1.82 -6.75 -16.57
C GLY A 540 -0.98 -6.57 -15.30
N GLN A 541 0.18 -7.22 -15.20
CA GLN A 541 1.12 -6.97 -14.10
C GLN A 541 1.73 -5.57 -14.19
N VAL A 542 1.97 -4.96 -13.03
CA VAL A 542 2.76 -3.72 -12.92
C VAL A 542 4.19 -4.08 -12.54
N LEU A 543 5.16 -3.71 -13.39
CA LEU A 543 6.58 -4.02 -13.21
C LEU A 543 7.45 -2.78 -12.95
N GLU A 544 6.89 -1.61 -13.22
CA GLU A 544 7.53 -0.31 -13.08
C GLU A 544 6.48 0.67 -12.56
N TRP A 545 6.88 1.55 -11.64
CA TRP A 545 6.04 2.63 -11.17
C TRP A 545 6.75 3.95 -11.43
N ILE A 546 6.19 4.73 -12.35
CA ILE A 546 6.61 6.10 -12.60
C ILE A 546 5.77 6.97 -11.68
N ARG A 547 6.44 7.76 -10.83
CA ARG A 547 5.76 8.71 -9.94
C ARG A 547 4.89 9.64 -10.82
N PRO A 548 3.57 9.67 -10.62
CA PRO A 548 2.74 10.67 -11.28
C PRO A 548 3.23 12.06 -10.85
N ALA A 549 3.33 13.01 -11.79
CA ALA A 549 3.58 14.40 -11.43
C ALA A 549 2.53 14.86 -10.39
N PRO A 550 2.90 15.64 -9.37
CA PRO A 550 1.94 16.04 -8.33
C PRO A 550 0.82 16.90 -8.96
N GLY A 551 -0.44 16.52 -8.72
CA GLY A 551 -1.60 17.40 -8.93
C GLY A 551 -2.70 16.87 -9.87
N GLY A 552 -3.83 16.47 -9.29
CA GLY A 552 -5.07 16.20 -10.01
C GLY A 552 -6.12 15.50 -9.13
N ARG A 553 -6.68 16.17 -8.12
CA ARG A 553 -7.98 15.77 -7.54
C ARG A 553 -9.07 16.40 -8.40
N GLU A 554 -9.93 15.58 -8.98
CA GLU A 554 -11.13 16.01 -9.70
C GLU A 554 -12.10 16.74 -8.75
N GLU A 555 -12.42 18.00 -9.02
CA GLU A 555 -13.74 18.52 -8.70
C GLU A 555 -14.70 18.08 -9.79
N VAL A 556 -15.82 17.47 -9.40
CA VAL A 556 -16.93 17.12 -10.29
C VAL A 556 -17.77 18.38 -10.49
N PRO A 557 -17.86 18.98 -11.69
CA PRO A 557 -18.91 19.96 -11.95
C PRO A 557 -20.23 19.22 -12.02
N SER A 558 -21.20 19.65 -11.21
CA SER A 558 -22.59 19.20 -11.31
C SER A 558 -23.13 19.44 -12.72
N LEU A 559 -23.44 18.39 -13.47
CA LEU A 559 -24.17 18.49 -14.72
C LEU A 559 -25.65 18.73 -14.42
N LYS A 560 -26.14 19.95 -14.67
CA LYS A 560 -27.56 20.17 -14.96
C LYS A 560 -27.84 19.62 -16.35
N SER A 561 -28.86 18.77 -16.46
CA SER A 561 -29.28 18.10 -17.69
C SER A 561 -29.61 19.07 -18.83
N PRO A 562 -29.25 18.74 -20.09
CA PRO A 562 -29.66 19.49 -21.27
C PRO A 562 -31.05 19.02 -21.72
N ALA A 563 -32.08 19.77 -21.37
CA ALA A 563 -33.35 19.74 -22.08
C ALA A 563 -33.72 21.18 -22.45
N ALA A 564 -34.11 21.36 -23.70
CA ALA A 564 -34.55 22.59 -24.37
C ALA A 564 -33.45 23.54 -24.87
N ALA A 565 -33.09 23.39 -26.15
CA ALA A 565 -32.88 24.53 -27.06
C ALA A 565 -32.84 24.06 -28.52
N VAL A 566 -34.00 23.70 -29.06
CA VAL A 566 -34.30 23.91 -30.49
C VAL A 566 -35.40 24.97 -30.51
N GLN A 567 -35.06 26.19 -30.91
CA GLN A 567 -35.87 27.12 -31.71
C GLN A 567 -35.25 28.53 -31.72
N THR A 568 -34.84 28.96 -32.91
CA THR A 568 -35.06 30.28 -33.54
C THR A 568 -35.36 31.49 -32.64
N GLN A 569 -34.59 32.57 -32.77
CA GLN A 569 -35.00 33.79 -33.50
C GLN A 569 -33.99 34.94 -33.37
N ALA A 570 -34.03 35.78 -34.40
CA ALA A 570 -33.23 36.96 -34.67
C ALA A 570 -33.36 38.10 -33.63
N GLY A 571 -32.26 38.85 -33.51
CA GLY A 571 -32.27 40.32 -33.44
C GLY A 571 -32.53 40.99 -32.09
N ARG A 572 -31.49 41.58 -31.51
CA ARG A 572 -31.40 43.01 -31.13
C ARG A 572 -30.12 43.24 -30.32
N GLY A 573 -29.34 44.23 -30.75
CA GLY A 573 -28.07 44.60 -30.14
C GLY A 573 -28.18 45.39 -28.84
N GLY A 574 -27.02 45.60 -28.22
CA GLY A 574 -26.84 46.57 -27.14
C GLY A 574 -25.80 46.18 -26.11
N LYS A 575 -24.56 46.68 -26.31
CA LYS A 575 -23.58 47.20 -25.32
C LYS A 575 -23.61 46.54 -23.92
N GLY A 576 -22.57 45.90 -23.41
CA GLY A 576 -21.14 46.12 -23.57
C GLY A 576 -20.53 46.19 -22.19
N HIS A 577 -19.58 45.32 -21.88
CA HIS A 577 -18.46 45.51 -20.96
C HIS A 577 -17.28 44.77 -21.59
N GLY A 578 -16.39 45.53 -22.23
CA GLY A 578 -15.10 45.06 -22.71
C GLY A 578 -14.01 45.26 -21.67
N GLY A 579 -12.94 44.48 -21.80
CA GLY A 579 -11.64 44.63 -21.15
C GLY A 579 -10.95 43.26 -21.07
N ALA A 580 -9.82 42.96 -21.73
CA ALA A 580 -8.93 43.76 -22.55
C ALA A 580 -8.19 42.87 -23.57
N ALA A 581 -7.95 43.41 -24.77
CA ALA A 581 -7.04 42.91 -25.78
C ALA A 581 -5.62 43.49 -25.54
N GLY A 582 -4.60 42.71 -25.92
CA GLY A 582 -3.17 43.06 -25.96
C GLY A 582 -2.33 41.80 -25.72
N GLN A 583 -2.12 40.87 -26.66
CA GLN A 583 -1.54 40.92 -28.02
C GLN A 583 -0.03 41.17 -28.05
N GLY A 584 0.73 40.21 -27.53
CA GLY A 584 2.05 39.87 -28.05
C GLY A 584 2.09 38.38 -28.39
N THR A 585 2.29 38.03 -29.66
CA THR A 585 2.59 36.65 -30.07
C THR A 585 4.08 36.56 -30.36
N VAL A 586 4.77 35.65 -29.68
CA VAL A 586 6.18 35.35 -29.94
C VAL A 586 6.25 33.94 -30.49
N VAL A 587 6.86 33.77 -31.66
CA VAL A 587 7.00 32.46 -32.30
C VAL A 587 8.37 31.88 -31.99
N PHE A 588 8.40 30.64 -31.51
CA PHE A 588 9.62 29.90 -31.23
C PHE A 588 9.75 28.73 -32.21
N PRO A 589 10.85 28.64 -32.99
CA PRO A 589 11.11 27.45 -33.78
C PRO A 589 11.45 26.29 -32.84
N VAL A 590 10.66 25.22 -32.89
CA VAL A 590 10.87 23.99 -32.11
C VAL A 590 11.01 22.81 -33.04
N GLU A 591 12.09 22.06 -32.88
CA GLU A 591 12.32 20.83 -33.63
C GLU A 591 11.58 19.67 -32.94
N LEU A 592 10.61 19.07 -33.64
CA LEU A 592 9.78 17.97 -33.16
C LEU A 592 9.64 16.90 -34.25
N ALA A 593 9.67 15.64 -33.84
CA ALA A 593 9.36 14.52 -34.71
C ALA A 593 7.86 14.22 -34.68
N ASP A 594 7.30 13.83 -35.82
CA ASP A 594 5.94 13.29 -35.88
C ASP A 594 5.94 11.91 -35.19
N PRO A 595 5.26 11.72 -34.05
CA PRO A 595 5.17 10.43 -33.38
C PRO A 595 4.61 9.33 -34.27
N ALA A 596 3.75 9.67 -35.24
CA ALA A 596 3.18 8.74 -36.22
C ALA A 596 4.14 8.40 -37.38
N SER A 597 5.28 9.07 -37.49
CA SER A 597 6.28 8.83 -38.54
C SER A 597 7.71 8.90 -37.99
N PRO A 598 8.09 8.03 -37.04
CA PRO A 598 9.37 8.11 -36.33
C PRO A 598 10.59 7.92 -37.24
N ALA A 599 10.43 7.32 -38.41
CA ALA A 599 11.49 7.18 -39.41
C ALA A 599 11.79 8.47 -40.19
N LYS A 600 10.89 9.47 -40.16
CA LYS A 600 11.13 10.77 -40.79
C LYS A 600 11.95 11.65 -39.85
N PRO A 601 12.90 12.44 -40.37
CA PRO A 601 13.66 13.36 -39.52
C PRO A 601 12.71 14.38 -38.85
N PRO A 602 13.05 14.86 -37.64
CA PRO A 602 12.32 15.94 -37.00
C PRO A 602 12.19 17.16 -37.91
N ARG A 603 11.07 17.88 -37.79
CA ARG A 603 10.82 19.11 -38.53
C ARG A 603 10.81 20.28 -37.56
N VAL A 604 11.15 21.46 -38.06
CA VAL A 604 11.00 22.71 -37.31
C VAL A 604 9.53 23.14 -37.42
N HIS A 605 8.90 23.33 -36.27
CA HIS A 605 7.54 23.84 -36.15
C HIS A 605 7.55 25.19 -35.44
N ASP A 606 6.61 26.05 -35.80
CA ASP A 606 6.43 27.37 -35.21
C ASP A 606 5.49 27.29 -34.00
N LEU A 607 6.08 27.27 -32.79
CA LEU A 607 5.32 27.29 -31.54
C LEU A 607 5.00 28.74 -31.17
N ALA A 608 3.75 29.14 -31.32
CA ALA A 608 3.27 30.47 -30.99
C ALA A 608 2.97 30.58 -29.49
N GLN A 609 3.70 31.44 -28.79
CA GLN A 609 3.41 31.82 -27.40
C GLN A 609 2.55 33.09 -27.39
N PHE A 610 1.41 33.00 -26.73
CA PHE A 610 0.55 34.15 -26.47
C PHE A 610 0.91 34.77 -25.13
N ARG A 611 0.85 36.10 -25.08
CA ARG A 611 1.11 36.90 -23.88
C ARG A 611 -0.06 37.82 -23.55
N ASP A 612 -0.25 38.06 -22.26
CA ASP A 612 -1.23 39.03 -21.75
C ASP A 612 -0.74 40.49 -21.89
N GLY A 613 -1.56 41.43 -21.43
CA GLY A 613 -1.24 42.87 -21.48
C GLY A 613 -0.05 43.29 -20.61
N LYS A 614 0.46 42.42 -19.74
CA LYS A 614 1.70 42.63 -18.96
C LYS A 614 2.92 41.95 -19.62
N GLY A 615 2.72 41.29 -20.75
CA GLY A 615 3.75 40.54 -21.45
C GLY A 615 4.02 39.16 -20.83
N PHE A 616 3.17 38.68 -19.91
CA PHE A 616 3.33 37.36 -19.32
C PHE A 616 2.81 36.27 -20.25
N PRO A 617 3.55 35.15 -20.41
CA PRO A 617 3.03 33.99 -21.13
C PRO A 617 1.69 33.53 -20.56
N ILE A 618 0.75 33.20 -21.44
CA ILE A 618 -0.57 32.66 -21.07
C ILE A 618 -0.83 31.28 -21.69
N GLU A 619 -0.38 31.07 -22.92
CA GLU A 619 -0.69 29.87 -23.70
C GLU A 619 0.36 29.67 -24.79
N TYR A 620 0.54 28.42 -25.20
CA TYR A 620 1.32 28.03 -26.37
C TYR A 620 0.44 27.28 -27.34
N VAL A 621 0.54 27.59 -28.63
CA VAL A 621 -0.23 26.95 -29.71
C VAL A 621 0.72 26.47 -30.79
N LEU A 622 0.49 25.24 -31.26
CA LEU A 622 1.22 24.62 -32.35
C LEU A 622 0.22 24.09 -33.38
N SER A 623 0.40 24.47 -34.64
CA SER A 623 -0.29 23.87 -35.78
C SER A 623 0.68 22.96 -36.53
N PHE A 624 0.27 21.74 -36.81
CA PHE A 624 1.09 20.75 -37.50
C PHE A 624 0.23 19.78 -38.32
N GLU A 625 0.87 19.12 -39.28
CA GLU A 625 0.27 18.02 -40.04
C GLU A 625 0.74 16.68 -39.47
N THR A 626 -0.18 15.77 -39.20
CA THR A 626 0.11 14.41 -38.71
C THR A 626 -0.64 13.37 -39.53
N HIS A 627 -0.04 12.19 -39.69
CA HIS A 627 -0.70 11.05 -40.33
C HIS A 627 -1.54 10.32 -39.28
N VAL A 628 -2.73 9.85 -39.66
CA VAL A 628 -3.72 9.30 -38.72
C VAL A 628 -4.11 7.84 -39.02
N CYS A 629 -3.44 7.19 -39.98
CA CYS A 629 -3.66 5.78 -40.30
C CYS A 629 -2.41 5.10 -40.84
N THR A 630 -2.42 3.76 -40.78
CA THR A 630 -1.28 2.86 -41.01
C THR A 630 -1.04 2.53 -42.49
N ASP A 631 -2.00 2.76 -43.38
CA ASP A 631 -1.95 2.37 -44.80
C ASP A 631 -1.45 3.49 -45.73
N ASN A 632 -1.08 4.66 -45.19
CA ASN A 632 -0.71 5.87 -45.95
C ASN A 632 -1.80 6.33 -46.96
N GLN A 633 -3.03 5.83 -46.87
CA GLN A 633 -4.13 6.23 -47.77
C GLN A 633 -4.90 7.44 -47.23
N CYS A 634 -4.85 7.70 -45.93
CA CYS A 634 -5.48 8.89 -45.35
C CYS A 634 -4.68 10.15 -45.63
N LYS A 635 -5.38 11.23 -46.02
CA LYS A 635 -4.79 12.56 -46.17
C LYS A 635 -4.20 13.03 -44.83
N ALA A 636 -3.03 13.67 -44.88
CA ALA A 636 -2.44 14.33 -43.72
C ALA A 636 -3.49 15.27 -43.08
N VAL A 637 -3.66 15.15 -41.76
CA VAL A 637 -4.62 15.97 -41.02
C VAL A 637 -3.87 17.13 -40.39
N GLU A 638 -4.33 18.33 -40.71
CA GLU A 638 -3.88 19.56 -40.06
C GLU A 638 -4.60 19.70 -38.72
N VAL A 639 -3.82 19.74 -37.64
CA VAL A 639 -4.30 19.82 -36.27
C VAL A 639 -3.63 20.99 -35.58
N THR A 640 -4.39 21.72 -34.77
CA THR A 640 -3.87 22.75 -33.88
C THR A 640 -4.08 22.32 -32.44
N MET A 641 -3.02 22.33 -31.65
CA MET A 641 -3.04 21.99 -30.23
C MET A 641 -2.57 23.17 -29.40
N ALA A 642 -3.07 23.28 -28.18
CA ALA A 642 -2.63 24.29 -27.25
C ALA A 642 -2.30 23.74 -25.86
N TRP A 643 -1.31 24.38 -25.23
CA TRP A 643 -0.80 24.05 -23.91
C TRP A 643 -0.78 25.28 -23.03
N ASN A 644 -1.00 25.07 -21.75
CA ASN A 644 -0.78 26.09 -20.75
C ASN A 644 0.71 26.28 -20.46
N VAL A 645 1.05 27.28 -19.64
CA VAL A 645 2.46 27.68 -19.41
C VAL A 645 3.28 26.66 -18.63
N ALA A 646 2.63 25.78 -17.87
CA ALA A 646 3.25 24.64 -17.19
C ALA A 646 3.40 23.40 -18.10
N GLY A 647 2.96 23.52 -19.36
CA GLY A 647 3.06 22.53 -20.42
C GLY A 647 1.89 21.57 -20.52
N TYR A 648 0.82 21.72 -19.72
CA TYR A 648 -0.33 20.82 -19.78
C TYR A 648 -1.18 21.12 -21.01
N PHE A 649 -1.62 20.07 -21.69
CA PHE A 649 -2.51 20.19 -22.83
C PHE A 649 -3.88 20.76 -22.40
N GLU A 650 -4.40 21.71 -23.18
CA GLU A 650 -5.65 22.43 -22.89
C GLU A 650 -6.74 22.17 -23.94
N ARG A 651 -6.37 22.13 -25.22
CA ARG A 651 -7.33 22.03 -26.33
C ARG A 651 -6.70 21.52 -27.63
N LEU A 652 -7.55 20.87 -28.42
CA LEU A 652 -7.30 20.47 -29.80
C LEU A 652 -8.38 21.08 -30.70
N THR A 653 -7.98 21.69 -31.80
CA THR A 653 -8.85 22.25 -32.83
C THR A 653 -8.46 21.72 -34.22
N CYS A 654 -9.48 21.47 -35.04
CA CYS A 654 -9.33 21.04 -36.43
C CYS A 654 -9.91 22.12 -37.36
N PRO A 655 -9.38 22.31 -38.58
CA PRO A 655 -9.91 23.27 -39.54
C PRO A 655 -11.38 23.03 -39.90
N PRO A 656 -12.17 24.09 -40.16
CA PRO A 656 -13.56 23.94 -40.62
C PRO A 656 -13.67 23.06 -41.87
N GLY A 657 -14.56 22.06 -41.84
CA GLY A 657 -14.77 21.14 -42.96
C GLY A 657 -13.75 20.00 -43.09
N LYS A 658 -12.79 19.88 -42.16
CA LYS A 658 -11.80 18.79 -42.11
C LYS A 658 -11.81 18.10 -40.72
N PRO A 659 -12.84 17.30 -40.38
CA PRO A 659 -12.89 16.61 -39.09
C PRO A 659 -11.86 15.47 -39.01
N LEU A 660 -11.46 15.10 -37.79
CA LEU A 660 -10.80 13.80 -37.55
C LEU A 660 -11.71 12.67 -38.01
N THR A 661 -11.11 11.62 -38.58
CA THR A 661 -11.82 10.42 -39.04
C THR A 661 -11.32 9.18 -38.32
N LYS A 662 -12.23 8.24 -38.10
CA LYS A 662 -11.96 6.86 -37.67
C LYS A 662 -11.60 5.99 -38.88
N LYS A 663 -11.50 4.68 -38.67
CA LYS A 663 -11.42 3.68 -39.74
C LYS A 663 -12.51 3.92 -40.80
N ASP A 664 -12.16 3.65 -42.06
CA ASP A 664 -13.03 3.82 -43.24
C ASP A 664 -13.53 5.27 -43.48
N HIS A 665 -12.74 6.27 -43.07
CA HIS A 665 -13.04 7.71 -43.23
C HIS A 665 -14.32 8.20 -42.53
N VAL A 666 -14.82 7.46 -41.53
CA VAL A 666 -15.98 7.86 -40.74
C VAL A 666 -15.62 9.07 -39.87
N PRO A 667 -16.29 10.24 -39.99
CA PRO A 667 -15.98 11.41 -39.16
C PRO A 667 -16.18 11.15 -37.66
N PHE A 668 -15.34 11.76 -36.83
CA PHE A 668 -15.52 11.77 -35.37
C PHE A 668 -16.84 12.44 -34.99
N THR A 669 -17.58 11.80 -34.09
CA THR A 669 -18.77 12.36 -33.44
C THR A 669 -18.37 13.29 -32.28
N ILE A 670 -19.32 14.06 -31.77
CA ILE A 670 -19.12 14.88 -30.56
C ILE A 670 -18.64 14.02 -29.37
N GLY A 671 -19.17 12.80 -29.23
CA GLY A 671 -18.75 11.86 -28.20
C GLY A 671 -17.30 11.39 -28.36
N ASP A 672 -16.85 11.19 -29.60
CA ASP A 672 -15.46 10.82 -29.89
C ASP A 672 -14.49 11.94 -29.54
N TYR A 673 -14.81 13.20 -29.88
CA TYR A 673 -14.01 14.36 -29.48
C TYR A 673 -13.98 14.55 -27.96
N ALA A 674 -15.09 14.33 -27.26
CA ALA A 674 -15.13 14.40 -25.79
C ALA A 674 -14.32 13.28 -25.12
N LYS A 675 -14.29 12.08 -25.71
CA LYS A 675 -13.41 11.00 -25.24
C LYS A 675 -11.95 11.31 -25.53
N LEU A 676 -11.63 11.77 -26.74
CA LEU A 676 -10.29 12.18 -27.13
C LEU A 676 -9.75 13.29 -26.22
N ASP A 677 -10.51 14.36 -25.97
CA ASP A 677 -10.08 15.47 -25.09
C ASP A 677 -9.72 14.99 -23.68
N ARG A 678 -10.51 14.06 -23.11
CA ARG A 678 -10.20 13.43 -21.82
C ARG A 678 -8.89 12.63 -21.87
N ILE A 679 -8.68 11.84 -22.92
CA ILE A 679 -7.47 11.04 -23.11
C ILE A 679 -6.23 11.95 -23.25
N LEU A 680 -6.32 13.01 -24.07
CA LEU A 680 -5.20 13.93 -24.29
C LEU A 680 -4.83 14.73 -23.04
N LYS A 681 -5.79 15.04 -22.16
CA LYS A 681 -5.56 15.69 -20.86
C LYS A 681 -4.98 14.73 -19.81
N ASP A 682 -5.14 13.42 -19.99
CA ASP A 682 -4.56 12.41 -19.12
C ASP A 682 -3.10 12.09 -19.51
N ARG A 683 -2.17 12.80 -18.88
CA ARG A 683 -0.72 12.53 -19.00
C ARG A 683 -0.28 11.16 -18.50
N ASN A 684 -1.11 10.48 -17.71
CA ASN A 684 -0.80 9.16 -17.16
C ASN A 684 -1.46 8.05 -17.98
N SER A 685 -2.02 8.38 -19.15
CA SER A 685 -2.63 7.40 -20.03
C SER A 685 -1.64 6.27 -20.35
N ILE A 686 -2.16 5.05 -20.42
CA ILE A 686 -1.40 3.86 -20.82
C ILE A 686 -0.72 4.04 -22.19
N LEU A 687 -1.22 4.95 -23.04
CA LEU A 687 -0.63 5.26 -24.33
C LEU A 687 0.85 5.66 -24.23
N GLY A 688 1.27 6.33 -23.16
CA GLY A 688 2.65 6.78 -22.99
C GLY A 688 3.69 5.68 -22.80
N SER A 689 3.27 4.46 -22.46
CA SER A 689 4.18 3.31 -22.31
C SER A 689 4.16 2.35 -23.52
N TRP A 690 3.33 2.62 -24.54
CA TRP A 690 3.14 1.75 -25.71
C TRP A 690 3.85 2.30 -26.94
N ALA A 691 4.61 1.45 -27.65
CA ALA A 691 5.19 1.79 -28.95
C ALA A 691 4.14 1.71 -30.07
N LEU A 692 4.26 2.57 -31.09
CA LEU A 692 3.36 2.63 -32.26
C LEU A 692 3.22 1.26 -32.97
N THR A 693 4.30 0.48 -32.99
CA THR A 693 4.38 -0.85 -33.63
C THR A 693 3.41 -1.88 -33.04
N PHE A 694 2.88 -1.67 -31.84
CA PHE A 694 1.86 -2.56 -31.25
C PHE A 694 0.45 -2.36 -31.85
N LEU A 695 0.21 -1.22 -32.49
CA LEU A 695 -1.02 -0.95 -33.25
C LEU A 695 -0.93 -1.45 -34.70
N GLU A 696 0.26 -1.93 -35.11
CA GLU A 696 0.59 -2.39 -36.46
C GLU A 696 1.03 -3.87 -36.42
N HIS A 697 0.07 -4.80 -36.41
CA HIS A 697 0.36 -6.20 -36.75
C HIS A 697 -0.41 -6.60 -38.01
N PRO A 698 0.27 -6.87 -39.14
CA PRO A 698 -0.31 -7.63 -40.22
C PRO A 698 -0.46 -9.08 -39.76
N ILE A 699 -1.69 -9.61 -39.81
CA ILE A 699 -1.91 -11.05 -39.69
C ILE A 699 -1.43 -11.65 -41.01
N ASP A 700 -0.50 -12.60 -40.94
CA ASP A 700 -0.11 -13.43 -42.08
C ASP A 700 -1.28 -14.36 -42.43
N ALA A 701 -2.22 -13.84 -43.22
CA ALA A 701 -3.33 -14.60 -43.75
C ALA A 701 -2.80 -15.41 -44.94
N GLY A 702 -2.70 -16.74 -44.76
CA GLY A 702 -2.30 -17.65 -45.82
C GLY A 702 -3.05 -17.39 -47.13
N ASP A 703 -2.34 -17.61 -48.24
CA ASP A 703 -2.72 -17.37 -49.64
C ASP A 703 -4.23 -17.13 -49.88
N GLY A 704 -4.61 -15.85 -50.01
CA GLY A 704 -5.87 -15.45 -50.64
C GLY A 704 -6.79 -14.49 -49.89
N VAL A 705 -6.38 -13.88 -48.78
CA VAL A 705 -7.22 -12.89 -48.07
C VAL A 705 -6.45 -11.57 -47.85
N ASP A 706 -6.98 -10.47 -48.37
CA ASP A 706 -6.44 -9.12 -48.15
C ASP A 706 -6.40 -8.78 -46.65
N ALA A 707 -5.26 -8.25 -46.23
CA ALA A 707 -4.88 -7.99 -44.84
C ALA A 707 -6.00 -7.34 -44.00
N VAL A 708 -6.42 -8.02 -42.93
CA VAL A 708 -7.36 -7.46 -41.94
C VAL A 708 -6.55 -6.94 -40.74
N THR A 709 -6.68 -5.63 -40.46
CA THR A 709 -6.14 -5.01 -39.23
C THR A 709 -6.72 -5.68 -37.99
N ALA A 710 -5.86 -6.11 -37.06
CA ALA A 710 -6.27 -6.73 -35.81
C ALA A 710 -7.16 -5.80 -34.94
N PRO A 711 -8.04 -6.36 -34.07
CA PRO A 711 -8.81 -5.57 -33.11
C PRO A 711 -7.90 -4.83 -32.13
N THR A 712 -8.32 -3.62 -31.73
CA THR A 712 -7.66 -2.88 -30.63
C THR A 712 -7.63 -3.76 -29.37
N PRO A 713 -6.46 -3.98 -28.72
CA PRO A 713 -6.38 -4.79 -27.50
C PRO A 713 -7.34 -4.29 -26.42
N ALA A 714 -8.02 -5.21 -25.72
CA ALA A 714 -8.98 -4.87 -24.66
C ALA A 714 -8.37 -3.98 -23.55
N THR A 715 -7.06 -4.09 -23.33
CA THR A 715 -6.30 -3.31 -22.35
C THR A 715 -6.14 -1.82 -22.67
N VAL A 716 -6.27 -1.41 -23.94
CA VAL A 716 -6.15 0.00 -24.38
C VAL A 716 -7.47 0.58 -24.90
N GLN A 717 -8.52 -0.23 -25.01
CA GLN A 717 -9.82 0.13 -25.58
C GLN A 717 -10.48 1.35 -24.91
N ASP A 718 -10.27 1.52 -23.60
CA ASP A 718 -10.77 2.67 -22.85
C ASP A 718 -9.88 3.92 -23.03
N SER A 719 -8.59 3.71 -23.32
CA SER A 719 -7.60 4.75 -23.56
C SER A 719 -7.50 5.18 -25.03
N VAL A 720 -8.37 4.68 -25.91
CA VAL A 720 -8.46 5.12 -27.31
C VAL A 720 -9.90 5.46 -27.72
N VAL A 721 -10.06 6.30 -28.74
CA VAL A 721 -11.33 6.38 -29.45
C VAL A 721 -11.52 5.10 -30.26
N GLN A 722 -12.70 4.48 -30.15
CA GLN A 722 -13.03 3.25 -30.87
C GLN A 722 -12.82 3.46 -32.38
N ASP A 723 -12.18 2.50 -33.03
CA ASP A 723 -11.83 2.54 -34.46
C ASP A 723 -10.89 3.69 -34.86
N ALA A 724 -10.23 4.34 -33.88
CA ALA A 724 -9.25 5.41 -34.09
C ALA A 724 -8.06 5.32 -33.11
N ALA A 725 -7.62 4.09 -32.81
CA ALA A 725 -6.53 3.82 -31.87
C ALA A 725 -5.22 4.51 -32.26
N TYR A 726 -4.86 4.42 -33.55
CA TYR A 726 -3.67 5.06 -34.11
C TYR A 726 -3.73 6.59 -33.97
N THR A 727 -4.82 7.22 -34.43
CA THR A 727 -5.06 8.66 -34.30
C THR A 727 -4.99 9.11 -32.84
N THR A 728 -5.60 8.34 -31.93
CA THR A 728 -5.62 8.68 -30.51
C THR A 728 -4.23 8.60 -29.88
N TRP A 729 -3.46 7.55 -30.22
CA TRP A 729 -2.08 7.39 -29.76
C TRP A 729 -1.16 8.51 -30.27
N ALA A 730 -1.25 8.85 -31.55
CA ALA A 730 -0.40 9.89 -32.17
C ALA A 730 -0.66 11.26 -31.55
N LEU A 731 -1.94 11.65 -31.43
CA LEU A 731 -2.32 12.91 -30.83
C LEU A 731 -1.95 12.97 -29.33
N TRP A 732 -2.03 11.85 -28.61
CA TRP A 732 -1.60 11.80 -27.22
C TRP A 732 -0.09 12.09 -27.07
N HIS A 733 0.74 11.49 -27.93
CA HIS A 733 2.19 11.76 -27.93
C HIS A 733 2.55 13.16 -28.39
N TRP A 734 1.77 13.75 -29.31
CA TRP A 734 1.86 15.17 -29.61
C TRP A 734 1.51 16.02 -28.39
N ALA A 735 0.43 15.69 -27.65
CA ALA A 735 -0.01 16.46 -26.49
C ALA A 735 0.94 16.34 -25.28
N ASN A 736 1.54 15.17 -25.04
CA ASN A 736 2.21 14.85 -23.78
C ASN A 736 3.70 14.46 -23.93
N GLY A 737 4.21 14.39 -25.15
CA GLY A 737 5.58 14.01 -25.46
C GLY A 737 6.59 15.18 -25.44
N PRO A 738 7.55 15.23 -26.38
CA PRO A 738 8.68 16.17 -26.34
C PRO A 738 8.31 17.66 -26.27
N ILE A 739 7.14 18.05 -26.79
CA ILE A 739 6.68 19.45 -26.77
C ILE A 739 6.57 20.01 -25.35
N VAL A 740 6.21 19.18 -24.36
CA VAL A 740 6.03 19.60 -22.97
C VAL A 740 7.34 20.18 -22.41
N ALA A 741 8.46 19.53 -22.70
CA ALA A 741 9.78 20.00 -22.29
C ALA A 741 10.16 21.32 -22.98
N LYS A 742 9.79 21.49 -24.27
CA LYS A 742 10.02 22.73 -25.01
C LYS A 742 9.21 23.89 -24.42
N VAL A 743 7.91 23.68 -24.21
CA VAL A 743 7.01 24.67 -23.59
C VAL A 743 7.55 25.10 -22.22
N ARG A 744 7.86 24.14 -21.34
CA ARG A 744 8.40 24.44 -20.01
C ARG A 744 9.71 25.20 -20.09
N SER A 745 10.65 24.80 -20.96
CA SER A 745 11.92 25.50 -21.13
C SER A 745 11.75 26.95 -21.61
N ILE A 746 10.81 27.20 -22.52
CA ILE A 746 10.51 28.56 -23.01
C ILE A 746 9.84 29.39 -21.90
N THR A 747 8.90 28.80 -21.15
CA THR A 747 8.28 29.48 -20.00
C THR A 747 9.33 29.86 -18.96
N GLN A 748 10.21 28.94 -18.60
CA GLN A 748 11.29 29.15 -17.63
C GLN A 748 12.21 30.31 -18.02
N LYS A 749 12.50 30.51 -19.31
CA LYS A 749 13.28 31.66 -19.81
C LYS A 749 12.53 32.99 -19.66
N SER A 750 11.21 32.95 -19.56
CA SER A 750 10.34 34.12 -19.39
C SER A 750 9.97 34.37 -17.91
N CYS A 751 10.45 33.55 -16.97
CA CYS A 751 10.15 33.65 -15.55
C CYS A 751 10.86 34.85 -14.89
N THR A 752 10.21 36.00 -14.89
CA THR A 752 10.58 37.13 -14.02
C THR A 752 10.03 36.91 -12.60
N PRO A 753 10.61 37.56 -11.56
CA PRO A 753 10.07 37.47 -10.20
C PRO A 753 8.59 37.86 -10.11
N GLU A 754 8.18 38.88 -10.86
CA GLU A 754 6.78 39.34 -10.91
C GLU A 754 5.86 38.29 -11.52
N TYR A 755 6.30 37.61 -12.58
CA TYR A 755 5.54 36.53 -13.19
C TYR A 755 5.46 35.29 -12.31
N LEU A 756 6.57 34.90 -11.67
CA LEU A 756 6.60 33.77 -10.74
C LEU A 756 5.66 34.01 -9.54
N ASN A 757 5.66 35.22 -8.97
CA ASN A 757 4.73 35.57 -7.90
C ASN A 757 3.27 35.49 -8.36
N HIS A 758 2.98 35.90 -9.60
CA HIS A 758 1.66 35.77 -10.20
C HIS A 758 1.23 34.29 -10.34
N LEU A 759 2.14 33.41 -10.76
CA LEU A 759 1.85 31.97 -10.89
C LEU A 759 1.70 31.25 -9.54
N LEU A 760 2.54 31.59 -8.56
CA LEU A 760 2.51 30.99 -7.20
C LEU A 760 1.17 31.19 -6.48
N VAL A 761 0.50 32.33 -6.72
CA VAL A 761 -0.80 32.66 -6.10
C VAL A 761 -1.99 32.38 -7.02
N SER A 762 -1.76 31.67 -8.12
CA SER A 762 -2.82 31.32 -9.05
C SER A 762 -3.79 30.31 -8.44
N GLU A 763 -5.08 30.47 -8.71
CA GLU A 763 -6.09 29.46 -8.38
C GLU A 763 -5.87 28.15 -9.17
N ASP A 764 -5.21 28.24 -10.34
CA ASP A 764 -4.77 27.06 -11.07
C ASP A 764 -3.53 26.47 -10.39
N ARG A 765 -3.76 25.39 -9.64
CA ARG A 765 -2.71 24.68 -8.89
C ARG A 765 -1.56 24.20 -9.78
N ARG A 766 -1.79 23.97 -11.07
CA ARG A 766 -0.75 23.54 -12.03
C ARG A 766 0.28 24.65 -12.25
N TYR A 767 -0.14 25.92 -12.16
CA TYR A 767 0.75 27.07 -12.24
C TYR A 767 1.51 27.28 -10.94
N ALA A 768 0.83 27.19 -9.81
CA ALA A 768 1.46 27.30 -8.50
C ALA A 768 2.53 26.21 -8.30
N ASP A 769 2.25 24.97 -8.72
CA ASP A 769 3.20 23.86 -8.66
C ASP A 769 4.44 24.09 -9.54
N PHE A 770 4.24 24.47 -10.81
CA PHE A 770 5.35 24.81 -11.72
C PHE A 770 6.22 25.93 -11.16
N ALA A 771 5.61 27.00 -10.65
CA ALA A 771 6.33 28.14 -10.12
C ALA A 771 7.06 27.79 -8.82
N LEU A 772 6.45 27.01 -7.93
CA LEU A 772 7.06 26.54 -6.70
C LEU A 772 8.27 25.63 -7.00
N GLU A 773 8.13 24.70 -7.95
CA GLU A 773 9.23 23.87 -8.43
C GLU A 773 10.39 24.73 -8.95
N TYR A 774 10.11 25.71 -9.80
CA TYR A 774 11.12 26.61 -10.35
C TYR A 774 11.82 27.41 -9.26
N VAL A 775 11.06 28.01 -8.34
CA VAL A 775 11.60 28.83 -7.24
C VAL A 775 12.47 27.98 -6.31
N ILE A 776 12.05 26.76 -5.97
CA ILE A 776 12.86 25.86 -5.12
C ILE A 776 14.16 25.45 -5.81
N GLN A 777 14.13 25.17 -7.11
CA GLN A 777 15.30 24.67 -7.83
C GLN A 777 16.29 25.78 -8.19
N GLN A 778 15.79 26.92 -8.66
CA GLN A 778 16.62 27.97 -9.26
C GLN A 778 16.86 29.14 -8.31
N LEU A 779 15.95 29.40 -7.38
CA LEU A 779 15.97 30.57 -6.48
C LEU A 779 15.69 30.18 -5.02
N PRO A 780 16.34 29.13 -4.47
CA PRO A 780 15.93 28.40 -3.25
C PRO A 780 15.83 29.22 -1.96
N SER A 781 16.37 30.44 -1.94
CA SER A 781 16.45 31.30 -0.76
C SER A 781 16.07 32.76 -1.06
N ASP A 782 15.43 33.02 -2.20
CA ASP A 782 15.09 34.37 -2.61
C ASP A 782 13.88 34.92 -1.83
N PRO A 783 14.04 36.01 -1.05
CA PRO A 783 12.99 36.50 -0.17
C PRO A 783 11.78 37.09 -0.92
N ARG A 784 11.90 37.37 -2.23
CA ARG A 784 10.82 37.99 -3.03
C ARG A 784 9.60 37.08 -3.20
N PHE A 785 9.73 35.79 -2.93
CA PHE A 785 8.66 34.79 -3.07
C PHE A 785 8.03 34.40 -1.74
N VAL A 786 8.55 34.88 -0.59
CA VAL A 786 8.13 34.46 0.74
C VAL A 786 6.62 34.60 0.94
N GLU A 787 6.03 35.75 0.61
CA GLU A 787 4.58 35.96 0.81
C GLU A 787 3.74 35.08 -0.11
N SER A 788 4.13 34.91 -1.37
CA SER A 788 3.43 34.01 -2.31
C SER A 788 3.55 32.54 -1.89
N VAL A 789 4.67 32.12 -1.31
CA VAL A 789 4.84 30.76 -0.78
C VAL A 789 4.04 30.57 0.52
N PHE A 790 3.91 31.59 1.37
CA PHE A 790 2.98 31.51 2.51
C PHE A 790 1.52 31.38 2.07
N HIS A 791 1.13 32.00 0.96
CA HIS A 791 -0.20 31.76 0.37
C HIS A 791 -0.40 30.26 0.08
N ILE A 792 0.61 29.58 -0.47
CA ILE A 792 0.58 28.13 -0.72
C ILE A 792 0.54 27.32 0.58
N VAL A 793 1.24 27.74 1.64
CA VAL A 793 1.13 27.09 2.97
C VAL A 793 -0.31 27.13 3.49
N GLU A 794 -1.06 28.18 3.16
CA GLU A 794 -2.42 28.41 3.64
C GLU A 794 -3.50 27.75 2.76
N SER A 795 -3.28 27.63 1.44
CA SER A 795 -4.30 27.16 0.47
C SER A 795 -3.91 25.92 -0.34
N GLY A 796 -2.64 25.51 -0.30
CA GLY A 796 -2.07 24.44 -1.11
C GLY A 796 -2.48 23.03 -0.70
N ASP A 797 -2.09 22.05 -1.51
CA ASP A 797 -2.14 20.64 -1.10
C ASP A 797 -0.95 20.28 -0.18
N ARG A 798 -1.04 19.10 0.44
CA ARG A 798 -0.03 18.62 1.39
C ARG A 798 1.40 18.64 0.83
N ASP A 799 1.60 18.28 -0.43
CA ASP A 799 2.92 18.21 -1.04
C ASP A 799 3.48 19.60 -1.33
N GLN A 800 2.63 20.50 -1.84
CA GLN A 800 2.96 21.92 -2.00
C GLN A 800 3.31 22.58 -0.66
N ILE A 801 2.57 22.27 0.41
CA ILE A 801 2.83 22.80 1.76
C ILE A 801 4.20 22.33 2.28
N VAL A 802 4.53 21.04 2.16
CA VAL A 802 5.82 20.51 2.62
C VAL A 802 6.98 21.18 1.87
N ARG A 803 6.91 21.24 0.54
CA ARG A 803 7.92 21.92 -0.29
C ARG A 803 8.02 23.41 0.03
N SER A 804 6.90 24.07 0.33
CA SER A 804 6.85 25.47 0.74
C SER A 804 7.54 25.70 2.08
N LEU A 805 7.33 24.81 3.07
CA LEU A 805 7.99 24.90 4.38
C LEU A 805 9.51 24.74 4.27
N GLU A 806 9.99 23.88 3.37
CA GLU A 806 11.42 23.73 3.07
C GLU A 806 12.01 24.99 2.42
N PHE A 807 11.30 25.58 1.45
CA PHE A 807 11.70 26.84 0.84
C PHE A 807 11.78 27.98 1.87
N LEU A 808 10.72 28.17 2.65
CA LEU A 808 10.63 29.25 3.65
C LEU A 808 11.74 29.16 4.69
N ALA A 809 12.12 27.94 5.08
CA ALA A 809 13.25 27.71 5.99
C ALA A 809 14.59 28.22 5.44
N ARG A 810 14.76 28.25 4.12
CA ARG A 810 15.97 28.75 3.44
C ARG A 810 15.87 30.24 3.12
N ALA A 811 14.69 30.70 2.70
CA ALA A 811 14.45 32.09 2.29
C ALA A 811 14.29 33.06 3.47
N MET A 812 13.92 32.56 4.66
CA MET A 812 13.79 33.35 5.88
C MET A 812 14.81 32.93 6.95
N PRO A 813 16.06 33.43 6.88
CA PRO A 813 17.10 33.07 7.86
C PRO A 813 16.80 33.58 9.28
N ASP A 814 16.00 34.64 9.41
CA ASP A 814 15.45 35.08 10.70
C ASP A 814 14.35 34.13 11.16
N LYS A 815 14.77 33.10 11.91
CA LYS A 815 13.88 32.06 12.46
C LYS A 815 12.70 32.64 13.22
N ARG A 816 12.89 33.75 13.95
CA ARG A 816 11.81 34.36 14.75
C ARG A 816 10.70 34.88 13.84
N LYS A 817 11.06 35.63 12.79
CA LYS A 817 10.09 36.12 11.80
C LYS A 817 9.39 34.98 11.06
N LEU A 818 10.12 33.92 10.72
CA LEU A 818 9.55 32.73 10.10
C LEU A 818 8.49 32.07 11.00
N TYR A 819 8.82 31.84 12.27
CA TYR A 819 7.89 31.22 13.21
C TYR A 819 6.69 32.10 13.51
N ASP A 820 6.88 33.40 13.72
CA ASP A 820 5.77 34.33 13.93
C ASP A 820 4.80 34.29 12.73
N ARG A 821 5.33 34.22 11.50
CA ARG A 821 4.49 34.13 10.29
C ARG A 821 3.81 32.76 10.14
N LEU A 822 4.46 31.66 10.50
CA LEU A 822 3.85 30.32 10.54
C LEU A 822 2.71 30.24 11.56
N VAL A 823 2.90 30.82 12.75
CA VAL A 823 1.86 30.92 13.78
C VAL A 823 0.68 31.75 13.28
N GLN A 824 0.90 32.78 12.45
CA GLN A 824 -0.20 33.52 11.81
C GLN A 824 -0.96 32.68 10.78
N SER A 825 -0.28 31.81 10.03
CA SER A 825 -0.90 30.91 9.05
C SER A 825 -1.75 29.80 9.69
N CYS A 826 -1.51 29.45 10.97
CA CYS A 826 -2.23 28.41 11.70
C CYS A 826 -3.76 28.54 11.73
N ALA A 827 -4.33 29.74 11.59
CA ALA A 827 -5.79 29.91 11.53
C ALA A 827 -6.37 29.89 10.11
N ARG A 828 -5.51 29.97 9.08
CA ARG A 828 -5.92 29.96 7.67
C ARG A 828 -5.69 28.60 7.02
N ILE A 829 -4.78 27.80 7.57
CA ILE A 829 -4.54 26.43 7.11
C ILE A 829 -5.70 25.50 7.48
N ARG A 830 -5.97 24.51 6.62
CA ARG A 830 -6.96 23.46 6.90
C ARG A 830 -6.54 22.65 8.12
N THR A 831 -7.51 22.26 8.94
CA THR A 831 -7.29 21.44 10.15
C THR A 831 -6.48 20.17 9.89
N ALA A 832 -6.70 19.51 8.75
CA ALA A 832 -6.00 18.29 8.37
C ALA A 832 -4.49 18.49 8.06
N ASP A 833 -4.09 19.70 7.67
CA ASP A 833 -2.71 20.03 7.31
C ASP A 833 -1.95 20.76 8.44
N PHE A 834 -2.66 21.16 9.49
CA PHE A 834 -2.10 21.76 10.70
C PHE A 834 -0.89 21.01 11.28
N PRO A 835 -0.87 19.64 11.31
CA PRO A 835 0.30 18.91 11.79
C PRO A 835 1.58 19.25 11.03
N LEU A 836 1.54 19.56 9.73
CA LEU A 836 2.73 19.87 8.94
C LEU A 836 3.45 21.12 9.44
N VAL A 837 2.69 22.16 9.78
CA VAL A 837 3.23 23.41 10.33
C VAL A 837 3.69 23.19 11.77
N LEU A 838 2.90 22.48 12.57
CA LEU A 838 3.25 22.23 13.96
C LEU A 838 4.50 21.35 14.10
N ASP A 839 4.65 20.30 13.28
CA ASP A 839 5.83 19.44 13.25
C ASP A 839 7.08 20.26 12.92
N ARG A 840 6.97 21.25 12.02
CA ARG A 840 8.08 22.15 11.70
C ARG A 840 8.49 23.02 12.90
N LEU A 841 7.53 23.53 13.67
CA LEU A 841 7.80 24.27 14.91
C LEU A 841 8.35 23.33 16.01
N ALA A 842 7.78 22.12 16.13
CA ALA A 842 8.15 21.12 17.12
C ALA A 842 9.57 20.56 16.89
N ALA A 843 10.03 20.52 15.64
CA ALA A 843 11.36 20.03 15.27
C ALA A 843 12.52 20.96 15.70
N ASP A 844 12.29 22.24 16.00
CA ASP A 844 13.36 23.13 16.46
C ASP A 844 13.53 23.04 17.99
N PRO A 845 14.65 22.49 18.51
CA PRO A 845 14.87 22.38 19.95
C PRO A 845 14.97 23.75 20.63
N ASP A 846 15.41 24.79 19.92
CA ASP A 846 15.64 26.16 20.40
C ASP A 846 14.46 27.11 20.09
N LEU A 847 13.25 26.55 19.90
CA LEU A 847 12.05 27.33 19.61
C LEU A 847 11.82 28.42 20.69
N PRO A 848 11.80 29.72 20.34
CA PRO A 848 11.71 30.79 21.33
C PRO A 848 10.41 30.74 22.14
N ALA A 849 10.51 31.00 23.44
CA ALA A 849 9.39 31.14 24.37
C ALA A 849 8.24 32.02 23.84
N ALA A 850 8.59 33.16 23.24
CA ALA A 850 7.63 34.11 22.68
C ALA A 850 6.75 33.50 21.55
N VAL A 851 7.29 32.53 20.80
CA VAL A 851 6.53 31.82 19.75
C VAL A 851 5.50 30.89 20.36
N LEU A 852 5.87 30.17 21.44
CA LEU A 852 4.94 29.31 22.19
C LEU A 852 3.83 30.14 22.85
N GLU A 853 4.16 31.30 23.39
CA GLU A 853 3.16 32.25 23.90
C GLU A 853 2.24 32.78 22.80
N SER A 854 2.78 33.12 21.62
CA SER A 854 1.98 33.57 20.48
C SER A 854 1.05 32.47 19.99
N LEU A 855 1.54 31.24 19.87
CA LEU A 855 0.77 30.07 19.44
C LEU A 855 -0.36 29.75 20.43
N THR A 856 -0.08 29.79 21.74
CA THR A 856 -1.12 29.58 22.76
C THR A 856 -2.15 30.71 22.80
N GLY A 857 -1.76 31.94 22.46
CA GLY A 857 -2.67 33.08 22.38
C GLY A 857 -3.79 32.89 21.34
N ARG A 858 -3.61 31.95 20.40
CA ARG A 858 -4.59 31.64 19.35
C ARG A 858 -5.52 30.48 19.66
N LEU A 859 -5.34 29.81 20.80
CA LEU A 859 -6.07 28.57 21.12
C LEU A 859 -7.59 28.73 21.04
N ALA A 860 -8.12 29.91 21.38
CA ALA A 860 -9.56 30.18 21.35
C ALA A 860 -10.14 30.23 19.92
N GLU A 861 -9.31 30.46 18.90
CA GLU A 861 -9.71 30.52 17.49
C GLU A 861 -9.68 29.15 16.80
N LEU A 862 -9.17 28.12 17.48
CA LEU A 862 -8.81 26.84 16.87
C LEU A 862 -9.80 25.72 17.24
N PRO A 863 -10.07 24.77 16.32
CA PRO A 863 -10.85 23.58 16.64
C PRO A 863 -10.07 22.61 17.56
N TYR A 864 -10.76 21.61 18.10
CA TYR A 864 -10.21 20.69 19.11
C TYR A 864 -8.87 20.05 18.70
N PHE A 865 -8.74 19.57 17.47
CA PHE A 865 -7.55 18.83 17.04
C PHE A 865 -6.26 19.68 17.09
N PRO A 866 -6.19 20.89 16.48
CA PRO A 866 -5.07 21.81 16.67
C PRO A 866 -4.81 22.19 18.13
N VAL A 867 -5.86 22.46 18.92
CA VAL A 867 -5.72 22.76 20.36
C VAL A 867 -5.02 21.60 21.09
N HIS A 868 -5.48 20.37 20.85
CA HIS A 868 -4.90 19.17 21.44
C HIS A 868 -3.41 19.03 21.09
N LEU A 869 -3.04 19.25 19.83
CA LEU A 869 -1.66 19.14 19.36
C LEU A 869 -0.74 20.21 19.96
N ILE A 870 -1.19 21.48 20.05
CA ILE A 870 -0.42 22.55 20.67
C ILE A 870 -0.18 22.24 22.16
N LEU A 871 -1.21 21.83 22.90
CA LEU A 871 -1.08 21.49 24.31
C LEU A 871 -0.19 20.26 24.53
N ARG A 872 -0.25 19.28 23.62
CA ARG A 872 0.67 18.13 23.63
C ARG A 872 2.12 18.56 23.39
N MET A 873 2.36 19.49 22.48
CA MET A 873 3.70 20.03 22.22
C MET A 873 4.27 20.74 23.45
N LEU A 874 3.47 21.54 24.16
CA LEU A 874 3.88 22.17 25.43
C LEU A 874 4.24 21.14 26.50
N GLU A 875 3.42 20.08 26.63
CA GLU A 875 3.66 18.98 27.58
C GLU A 875 4.96 18.22 27.27
N GLN A 876 5.21 17.91 25.99
CA GLN A 876 6.45 17.25 25.56
C GLN A 876 7.69 18.10 25.82
N ARG A 877 7.58 19.41 25.62
CA ARG A 877 8.66 20.37 25.90
C ARG A 877 8.80 20.72 27.38
N LYS A 878 7.87 20.27 28.23
CA LYS A 878 7.77 20.66 29.65
C LYS A 878 7.80 22.19 29.82
N TYR A 879 7.20 22.93 28.87
CA TYR A 879 7.20 24.38 28.88
C TYR A 879 5.92 24.93 29.50
N ALA A 880 6.09 25.81 30.49
CA ALA A 880 5.00 26.57 31.09
C ALA A 880 5.50 27.97 31.48
N SER A 881 4.68 28.97 31.21
CA SER A 881 4.85 30.37 31.60
C SER A 881 3.50 30.91 32.10
N GLU A 882 3.51 31.99 32.87
CA GLU A 882 2.27 32.65 33.32
C GLU A 882 1.33 32.95 32.14
N LYS A 883 1.88 33.40 31.02
CA LYS A 883 1.11 33.75 29.82
C LYS A 883 0.53 32.53 29.10
N THR A 884 1.29 31.44 28.95
CA THR A 884 0.73 30.20 28.38
C THR A 884 -0.34 29.61 29.29
N ILE A 885 -0.14 29.63 30.61
CA ILE A 885 -1.13 29.15 31.59
C ILE A 885 -2.41 29.98 31.51
N SER A 886 -2.29 31.32 31.46
CA SER A 886 -3.42 32.24 31.31
C SER A 886 -4.19 31.99 30.00
N ASN A 887 -3.48 31.82 28.87
CA ASN A 887 -4.09 31.51 27.57
C ASN A 887 -4.85 30.18 27.59
N VAL A 888 -4.31 29.14 28.22
CA VAL A 888 -4.99 27.85 28.35
C VAL A 888 -6.17 27.93 29.33
N ALA A 889 -6.05 28.69 30.42
CA ALA A 889 -7.13 28.93 31.37
C ALA A 889 -8.33 29.68 30.76
N ALA A 890 -8.11 30.49 29.73
CA ALA A 890 -9.18 31.11 28.97
C ALA A 890 -10.10 30.07 28.29
N LEU A 891 -9.56 28.92 27.87
CA LEU A 891 -10.34 27.85 27.24
C LEU A 891 -11.29 27.12 28.18
N LEU A 892 -11.18 27.28 29.50
CA LEU A 892 -12.11 26.67 30.45
C LEU A 892 -13.55 27.20 30.31
N ASP A 893 -13.72 28.38 29.72
CA ASP A 893 -15.03 28.96 29.40
C ASP A 893 -15.45 28.73 27.94
N ASN A 894 -14.72 27.88 27.19
CA ASN A 894 -15.06 27.57 25.81
C ASN A 894 -16.38 26.78 25.74
N GLY A 895 -17.24 27.13 24.79
CA GLY A 895 -18.54 26.46 24.60
C GLY A 895 -18.40 25.00 24.16
N ASP A 896 -17.28 24.62 23.54
CA ASP A 896 -16.94 23.23 23.25
C ASP A 896 -16.33 22.56 24.49
N PHE A 897 -17.07 21.61 25.06
CA PHE A 897 -16.66 20.87 26.24
C PHE A 897 -15.37 20.08 26.05
N PHE A 898 -15.09 19.54 24.85
CA PHE A 898 -13.87 18.77 24.61
C PHE A 898 -12.64 19.68 24.64
N ILE A 899 -12.74 20.89 24.10
CA ILE A 899 -11.68 21.91 24.18
C ILE A 899 -11.46 22.31 25.64
N ALA A 900 -12.54 22.63 26.37
CA ALA A 900 -12.47 23.05 27.77
C ALA A 900 -11.90 21.95 28.68
N ARG A 901 -12.32 20.69 28.48
CA ARG A 901 -11.80 19.51 29.19
C ARG A 901 -10.31 19.32 28.90
N ARG A 902 -9.89 19.39 27.63
CA ARG A 902 -8.48 19.19 27.27
C ARG A 902 -7.57 20.27 27.84
N ALA A 903 -8.07 21.51 27.91
CA ALA A 903 -7.39 22.62 28.59
C ALA A 903 -7.30 22.39 30.11
N TYR A 904 -8.40 21.94 30.75
CA TYR A 904 -8.42 21.56 32.16
C TYR A 904 -7.39 20.46 32.47
N GLU A 905 -7.36 19.37 31.69
CA GLU A 905 -6.39 18.28 31.82
C GLU A 905 -4.94 18.75 31.68
N HIS A 906 -4.68 19.77 30.86
CA HIS A 906 -3.36 20.39 30.74
C HIS A 906 -3.01 21.18 32.01
N LEU A 907 -3.93 22.03 32.49
CA LEU A 907 -3.72 22.90 33.66
C LEU A 907 -3.50 22.08 34.94
N CYS A 908 -4.16 20.93 35.11
CA CYS A 908 -3.93 20.03 36.24
C CYS A 908 -2.49 19.50 36.34
N LYS A 909 -1.70 19.60 35.27
CA LYS A 909 -0.29 19.19 35.24
C LYS A 909 0.68 20.34 35.53
N GLN A 910 0.18 21.57 35.67
CA GLN A 910 0.98 22.78 35.85
C GLN A 910 0.86 23.33 37.27
N HIS A 911 1.83 24.15 37.67
CA HIS A 911 1.69 24.99 38.86
C HIS A 911 0.82 26.21 38.50
N LEU A 912 -0.34 26.33 39.14
CA LEU A 912 -1.31 27.38 38.87
C LEU A 912 -1.25 28.47 39.94
N ASP A 913 -1.41 29.73 39.53
CA ASP A 913 -1.67 30.82 40.48
C ASP A 913 -3.07 30.66 41.12
N ALA A 914 -3.33 31.41 42.20
CA ALA A 914 -4.58 31.30 42.95
C ALA A 914 -5.84 31.60 42.10
N VAL A 915 -5.71 32.49 41.11
CA VAL A 915 -6.83 32.89 40.24
C VAL A 915 -7.17 31.77 39.27
N THR A 916 -6.14 31.21 38.63
CA THR A 916 -6.27 30.12 37.66
C THR A 916 -6.71 28.83 38.33
N GLN A 917 -6.21 28.55 39.53
CA GLN A 917 -6.63 27.42 40.35
C GLN A 917 -8.13 27.52 40.68
N THR A 918 -8.60 28.69 41.13
CA THR A 918 -10.02 28.94 41.40
C THR A 918 -10.88 28.69 40.15
N LYS A 919 -10.41 29.12 38.98
CA LYS A 919 -11.11 28.92 37.70
C LYS A 919 -11.17 27.43 37.30
N ALA A 920 -10.08 26.70 37.49
CA ALA A 920 -10.02 25.26 37.23
C ALA A 920 -10.94 24.47 38.18
N ASP A 921 -10.94 24.81 39.47
CA ASP A 921 -11.84 24.19 40.45
C ASP A 921 -13.32 24.49 40.13
N ALA A 922 -13.66 25.72 39.74
CA ALA A 922 -15.01 26.06 39.32
C ALA A 922 -15.44 25.31 38.04
N PHE A 923 -14.53 25.08 37.10
CA PHE A 923 -14.79 24.24 35.93
C PHE A 923 -15.03 22.77 36.32
N ARG A 924 -14.21 22.22 37.23
CA ARG A 924 -14.35 20.87 37.76
C ARG A 924 -15.71 20.67 38.44
N GLU A 925 -16.10 21.60 39.31
CA GLU A 925 -17.37 21.54 40.02
C GLU A 925 -18.57 21.59 39.07
N ARG A 926 -18.56 22.52 38.09
CA ARG A 926 -19.64 22.63 37.10
C ARG A 926 -19.79 21.41 36.19
N ASN A 927 -18.72 20.65 35.97
CA ASN A 927 -18.68 19.53 35.02
C ASN A 927 -18.35 18.18 35.69
N ARG A 928 -18.55 18.05 37.00
CA ARG A 928 -18.13 16.89 37.80
C ARG A 928 -18.61 15.55 37.23
N ASP A 929 -19.82 15.49 36.70
CA ASP A 929 -20.41 14.24 36.16
C ASP A 929 -19.95 13.92 34.72
N ARG A 930 -19.32 14.89 34.03
CA ARG A 930 -18.88 14.79 32.62
C ARG A 930 -17.36 14.62 32.47
N LEU A 931 -16.60 14.99 33.50
CA LEU A 931 -15.15 14.83 33.61
C LEU A 931 -14.83 13.45 34.17
#